data_AF-A0A2T0M489-F1
#
_entry.id   AF-A0A2T0M489-F1
#
_cell.length_a   1.000
_cell.length_b   1.000
_cell.length_c   1.000
_cell.angle_alpha   90.00
_cell.angle_beta   90.00
_cell.angle_gamma   90.00
#
_symmetry.space_group_name_H-M   'P 1'
#
loop_
_entity.id
_entity.type
_entity.pdbx_description
1 polymer ?
#
loop_
_entity_poly.entity_id
_entity_poly.type
_entity_poly.pdbx_seq_one_letter_code
_entity_poly.pdbx_strand_id
1 'polypeptide(L)'
;MTPAKVVLAGAQGHGQHHLGILRELSGRGLITLAGICDLRPVAVDFAAPPQSSDLGELIAKTGAEFTIVCTPIDTHADLAVTALRAGSHVLLEKPPAPSPGEHRRIAAAVAETGLACQVGFQSLGSTAVQALRELIASGALGRVRGIGGAGAWARPASYFTRSPWAGRRRLNGVDVMDGALTNPFAHAVATALAVSDAPIAEIETELYHANPIESDDTSCLRVRLEDGLTITIAVTLCAPDEQPRHEPYVTVHGDAGHATLHYTQDRLTVERADGSVTTTTYERTGLLENLIDHARTGAELLVPLAGTERFTRVLDAIRLAPEPVPIPERHQIVHRDETGEVTGRVLPGAVGLTDLSARELALYSELGAAWTRVELLVSGREVAAYDWRPDLPATDSPRPYLHGVRTLGGVEVSEVRPEDHVHHLGVGVAISDLGGANFWGGRTYVKDQGPAWLADHGRQRHVAFTRLEDGGFAEQVEWIGPAGLMAREERTVTARPVGTAWTPDAAEPPVGAAWALDFAFTLTNLTDAPLTIQSSATKGRAGAGYGGFFWRAPGTSHARTTLPGDERAVHGSREPWIALSGRTPEGRDWTLIFVQADDDPWFVRVEEYPGVGQALAWDTPLVMEGTLTRRVVTVVADGRLSAEEVSVLAADVRL
;
A
#
# COMPACT_ATOMS: atom_id res chain seq x y z
N MET A 1 51.12 -2.84 -4.27
CA MET A 1 50.35 -4.10 -4.27
C MET A 1 49.99 -4.44 -5.71
N THR A 2 49.86 -5.72 -6.05
CA THR A 2 49.40 -6.12 -7.38
C THR A 2 47.96 -5.62 -7.58
N PRO A 3 47.64 -4.94 -8.70
CA PRO A 3 46.28 -4.48 -8.96
C PRO A 3 45.28 -5.64 -8.92
N ALA A 4 44.14 -5.45 -8.27
CA ALA A 4 43.09 -6.46 -8.19
C ALA A 4 42.43 -6.66 -9.55
N LYS A 5 42.25 -7.91 -9.98
CA LYS A 5 41.59 -8.24 -11.25
C LYS A 5 40.08 -8.26 -11.08
N VAL A 6 39.38 -7.40 -11.82
CA VAL A 6 37.93 -7.22 -11.70
C VAL A 6 37.20 -7.62 -12.99
N VAL A 7 36.10 -8.36 -12.88
CA VAL A 7 35.12 -8.57 -13.95
C VAL A 7 33.86 -7.78 -13.66
N LEU A 8 33.27 -7.16 -14.68
CA LEU A 8 31.97 -6.48 -14.59
C LEU A 8 30.92 -7.29 -15.36
N ALA A 9 29.92 -7.81 -14.67
CA ALA A 9 28.73 -8.40 -15.27
C ALA A 9 27.61 -7.36 -15.36
N GLY A 10 27.14 -7.09 -16.57
CA GLY A 10 26.18 -6.01 -16.86
C GLY A 10 26.86 -4.64 -16.94
N ALA A 11 27.35 -4.29 -18.12
CA ALA A 11 28.08 -3.02 -18.34
C ALA A 11 27.22 -1.96 -19.06
N GLN A 12 25.92 -2.19 -19.15
CA GLN A 12 24.94 -1.27 -19.74
C GLN A 12 24.15 -0.54 -18.64
N GLY A 13 23.52 0.59 -18.96
CA GLY A 13 22.73 1.36 -17.99
C GLY A 13 23.58 1.77 -16.78
N HIS A 14 23.23 1.31 -15.58
CA HIS A 14 24.02 1.60 -14.36
C HIS A 14 25.45 1.01 -14.42
N GLY A 15 25.69 -0.04 -15.21
CA GLY A 15 27.03 -0.58 -15.43
C GLY A 15 28.01 0.44 -16.03
N GLN A 16 27.52 1.47 -16.73
CA GLN A 16 28.35 2.57 -17.23
C GLN A 16 28.91 3.44 -16.09
N HIS A 17 28.19 3.57 -14.98
CA HIS A 17 28.68 4.22 -13.78
C HIS A 17 29.82 3.42 -13.16
N HIS A 18 29.67 2.09 -13.05
CA HIS A 18 30.73 1.18 -12.61
C HIS A 18 31.98 1.25 -13.51
N LEU A 19 31.82 1.33 -14.84
CA LEU A 19 32.95 1.55 -15.75
C LEU A 19 33.69 2.88 -15.46
N GLY A 20 32.97 3.94 -15.08
CA GLY A 20 33.55 5.20 -14.63
C GLY A 20 34.41 5.03 -13.37
N ILE A 21 33.87 4.37 -12.34
CA ILE A 21 34.58 4.06 -11.09
C ILE A 21 35.81 3.19 -11.37
N LEU A 22 35.65 2.13 -12.15
CA LEU A 22 36.75 1.23 -12.52
C LEU A 22 37.86 1.97 -13.27
N ARG A 23 37.53 2.96 -14.11
CA ARG A 23 38.54 3.76 -14.80
C ARG A 23 39.37 4.58 -13.81
N GLU A 24 38.71 5.21 -12.84
CA GLU A 24 39.39 5.97 -11.79
C GLU A 24 40.32 5.07 -10.96
N LEU A 25 39.80 3.92 -10.49
CA LEU A 25 40.56 2.97 -9.68
C LEU A 25 41.71 2.33 -10.46
N SER A 26 41.52 2.07 -11.76
CA SER A 26 42.59 1.59 -12.64
C SER A 26 43.67 2.66 -12.83
N GLY A 27 43.30 3.93 -12.97
CA GLY A 27 44.23 5.05 -13.04
C GLY A 27 45.06 5.23 -11.77
N ARG A 28 44.49 4.86 -10.60
CA ARG A 28 45.17 4.79 -9.31
C ARG A 28 46.01 3.51 -9.12
N GLY A 29 45.98 2.59 -10.07
CA GLY A 29 46.69 1.30 -10.01
C GLY A 29 46.13 0.32 -8.99
N LEU A 30 44.89 0.54 -8.51
CA LEU A 30 44.25 -0.35 -7.53
C LEU A 30 43.65 -1.60 -8.18
N ILE A 31 43.15 -1.46 -9.41
CA ILE A 31 42.48 -2.53 -10.14
C ILE A 31 42.97 -2.64 -11.58
N THR A 32 42.66 -3.77 -12.21
CA THR A 32 42.67 -3.94 -13.67
C THR A 32 41.32 -4.53 -14.08
N LEU A 33 40.66 -3.93 -15.06
CA LEU A 33 39.45 -4.50 -15.67
C LEU A 33 39.85 -5.72 -16.50
N ALA A 34 39.60 -6.90 -15.95
CA ALA A 34 40.04 -8.18 -16.49
C ALA A 34 39.06 -8.78 -17.51
N GLY A 35 37.78 -8.40 -17.44
CA GLY A 35 36.77 -8.86 -18.40
C GLY A 35 35.41 -8.18 -18.22
N ILE A 36 34.56 -8.28 -19.23
CA ILE A 36 33.16 -7.81 -19.20
C ILE A 36 32.24 -8.97 -19.55
N CYS A 37 31.27 -9.25 -18.67
CA CYS A 37 30.22 -10.22 -18.93
C CYS A 37 28.94 -9.49 -19.36
N ASP A 38 28.56 -9.59 -20.63
CA ASP A 38 27.35 -8.96 -21.16
C ASP A 38 26.80 -9.77 -22.34
N LEU A 39 25.48 -9.72 -22.55
CA LEU A 39 24.82 -10.40 -23.66
C LEU A 39 25.03 -9.65 -24.99
N ARG A 40 25.39 -8.37 -24.92
CA ARG A 40 25.62 -7.52 -26.09
C ARG A 40 27.04 -6.96 -26.04
N PRO A 41 27.69 -6.72 -27.20
CA PRO A 41 28.98 -6.05 -27.23
C PRO A 41 28.94 -4.69 -26.51
N VAL A 42 29.95 -4.44 -25.68
CA VAL A 42 30.07 -3.19 -24.90
C VAL A 42 31.29 -2.43 -25.38
N ALA A 43 31.08 -1.19 -25.83
CA ALA A 43 32.20 -0.30 -26.13
C ALA A 43 32.77 0.24 -24.81
N VAL A 44 34.07 0.05 -24.59
CA VAL A 44 34.74 0.51 -23.38
C VAL A 44 36.04 1.22 -23.71
N ASP A 45 36.33 2.26 -22.93
CA ASP A 45 37.59 3.00 -22.98
C ASP A 45 38.57 2.40 -21.97
N PHE A 46 38.98 1.16 -22.26
CA PHE A 46 39.97 0.37 -21.54
C PHE A 46 40.82 -0.41 -22.57
N ALA A 47 41.94 -0.99 -22.14
CA ALA A 47 42.75 -1.87 -22.98
C ALA A 47 42.01 -3.19 -23.29
N ALA A 48 41.09 -3.14 -24.27
CA ALA A 48 40.32 -4.23 -24.87
C ALA A 48 40.13 -5.48 -23.98
N PRO A 49 39.43 -5.37 -22.83
CA PRO A 49 39.18 -6.52 -21.96
C PRO A 49 38.36 -7.58 -22.70
N PRO A 50 38.63 -8.87 -22.51
CA PRO A 50 37.82 -9.94 -23.09
C PRO A 50 36.36 -9.79 -22.67
N GLN A 51 35.45 -10.02 -23.61
CA GLN A 51 34.01 -10.02 -23.36
C GLN A 51 33.45 -11.42 -23.56
N SER A 52 32.48 -11.80 -22.73
CA SER A 52 31.77 -13.08 -22.82
C SER A 52 30.34 -12.91 -22.34
N SER A 53 29.44 -13.81 -22.75
CA SER A 53 28.11 -13.95 -22.12
C SER A 53 28.12 -14.98 -20.98
N ASP A 54 29.22 -15.72 -20.80
CA ASP A 54 29.40 -16.71 -19.74
C ASP A 54 30.34 -16.15 -18.66
N LEU A 55 29.77 -15.85 -17.49
CA LEU A 55 30.50 -15.27 -16.36
C LEU A 55 31.54 -16.24 -15.78
N GLY A 56 31.18 -17.52 -15.65
CA GLY A 56 32.06 -18.52 -15.03
C GLY A 56 33.30 -18.79 -15.89
N GLU A 57 33.12 -18.97 -17.20
CA GLU A 57 34.22 -19.12 -18.15
C GLU A 57 35.13 -17.88 -18.14
N LEU A 58 34.53 -16.69 -18.13
CA LEU A 58 35.28 -15.44 -18.14
C LEU A 58 36.15 -15.27 -16.89
N ILE A 59 35.60 -15.57 -15.71
CA ILE A 59 36.36 -15.53 -14.44
C ILE A 59 37.52 -16.53 -14.50
N ALA A 60 37.26 -17.78 -14.91
CA ALA A 60 38.29 -18.81 -15.00
C ALA A 60 39.42 -18.45 -15.98
N LYS A 61 39.08 -17.89 -17.15
CA LYS A 61 40.03 -17.48 -18.18
C LYS A 61 40.91 -16.31 -17.74
N THR A 62 40.35 -15.36 -17.00
CA THR A 62 41.02 -14.10 -16.64
C THR A 62 41.72 -14.19 -15.28
N GLY A 63 41.31 -15.14 -14.43
CA GLY A 63 41.71 -15.24 -13.04
C GLY A 63 41.20 -14.05 -12.22
N ALA A 64 39.98 -13.59 -12.48
CA ALA A 64 39.41 -12.43 -11.81
C ALA A 64 39.12 -12.73 -10.33
N GLU A 65 39.69 -11.92 -9.45
CA GLU A 65 39.55 -12.06 -8.00
C GLU A 65 38.27 -11.41 -7.48
N PHE A 66 37.73 -10.44 -8.23
CA PHE A 66 36.51 -9.71 -7.87
C PHE A 66 35.55 -9.61 -9.06
N THR A 67 34.27 -9.74 -8.79
CA THR A 67 33.19 -9.61 -9.77
C THR A 67 32.16 -8.59 -9.30
N ILE A 68 31.85 -7.63 -10.15
CA ILE A 68 30.72 -6.71 -9.95
C ILE A 68 29.53 -7.28 -10.71
N VAL A 69 28.41 -7.49 -10.04
CA VAL A 69 27.14 -7.91 -10.65
C VAL A 69 26.22 -6.69 -10.68
N CYS A 70 26.03 -6.10 -11.86
CA CYS A 70 25.20 -4.93 -12.14
C CYS A 70 24.18 -5.28 -13.24
N THR A 71 23.35 -6.28 -12.98
CA THR A 71 22.37 -6.85 -13.92
C THR A 71 20.94 -6.64 -13.40
N PRO A 72 19.90 -7.02 -14.14
CA PRO A 72 18.54 -7.10 -13.59
C PRO A 72 18.48 -8.01 -12.34
N ILE A 73 17.72 -7.60 -11.34
CA ILE A 73 17.68 -8.22 -9.99
C ILE A 73 17.39 -9.73 -10.02
N ASP A 74 16.59 -10.19 -10.98
CA ASP A 74 16.23 -11.59 -11.13
C ASP A 74 17.44 -12.49 -11.43
N THR A 75 18.50 -11.93 -12.00
CA THR A 75 19.72 -12.66 -12.34
C THR A 75 20.77 -12.63 -11.22
N HIS A 76 20.57 -11.79 -10.19
CA HIS A 76 21.57 -11.53 -9.15
C HIS A 76 22.04 -12.79 -8.44
N ALA A 77 21.11 -13.63 -7.99
CA ALA A 77 21.46 -14.80 -7.20
C ALA A 77 22.28 -15.81 -8.01
N ASP A 78 21.86 -16.10 -9.25
CA ASP A 78 22.56 -17.05 -10.11
C ASP A 78 23.96 -16.56 -10.48
N LEU A 79 24.10 -15.27 -10.82
CA LEU A 79 25.39 -14.67 -11.16
C LEU A 79 26.33 -14.54 -9.95
N ALA A 80 25.80 -14.16 -8.78
CA ALA A 80 26.59 -14.07 -7.56
C ALA A 80 27.09 -15.45 -7.12
N VAL A 81 26.23 -16.47 -7.13
CA VAL A 81 26.61 -17.87 -6.82
C VAL A 81 27.65 -18.38 -7.81
N THR A 82 27.48 -18.09 -9.10
CA THR A 82 28.45 -18.45 -10.15
C THR A 82 29.81 -17.81 -9.90
N ALA A 83 29.85 -16.52 -9.61
CA ALA A 83 31.09 -15.80 -9.35
C ALA A 83 31.82 -16.32 -8.09
N LEU A 84 31.08 -16.51 -6.99
CA LEU A 84 31.63 -17.06 -5.74
C LEU A 84 32.24 -18.45 -5.98
N ARG A 85 31.51 -19.36 -6.64
CA ARG A 85 32.03 -20.71 -6.94
C ARG A 85 33.17 -20.73 -7.94
N ALA A 86 33.28 -19.72 -8.80
CA ALA A 86 34.41 -19.52 -9.70
C ALA A 86 35.65 -18.92 -8.99
N GLY A 87 35.58 -18.65 -7.69
CA GLY A 87 36.71 -18.14 -6.91
C GLY A 87 36.79 -16.61 -6.84
N SER A 88 35.68 -15.90 -7.10
CA SER A 88 35.65 -14.43 -7.17
C SER A 88 34.79 -13.83 -6.04
N HIS A 89 35.34 -12.85 -5.31
CA HIS A 89 34.57 -12.03 -4.37
C HIS A 89 33.53 -11.20 -5.14
N VAL A 90 32.36 -10.94 -4.56
CA VAL A 90 31.25 -10.29 -5.27
C VAL A 90 30.93 -8.92 -4.68
N LEU A 91 30.85 -7.90 -5.55
CA LEU A 91 30.09 -6.67 -5.32
C LEU A 91 28.76 -6.79 -6.08
N LEU A 92 27.67 -6.98 -5.34
CA LEU A 92 26.34 -7.21 -5.88
C LEU A 92 25.52 -5.91 -5.84
N GLU A 93 25.01 -5.45 -6.98
CA GLU A 93 24.16 -4.26 -6.99
C GLU A 93 22.88 -4.43 -6.16
N LYS A 94 22.32 -3.30 -5.75
CA LYS A 94 21.04 -3.26 -5.04
C LYS A 94 19.86 -3.33 -6.01
N PRO A 95 18.71 -3.89 -5.59
CA PRO A 95 18.54 -4.75 -4.41
C PRO A 95 19.28 -6.10 -4.53
N PRO A 96 19.69 -6.72 -3.41
CA PRO A 96 20.53 -7.91 -3.45
C PRO A 96 19.83 -9.13 -4.06
N ALA A 97 18.56 -9.37 -3.71
CA ALA A 97 17.79 -10.52 -4.17
C ALA A 97 16.28 -10.21 -4.10
N PRO A 98 15.45 -10.77 -5.00
CA PRO A 98 14.02 -10.47 -5.04
C PRO A 98 13.22 -11.15 -3.91
N SER A 99 13.79 -12.15 -3.23
CA SER A 99 13.11 -12.86 -2.13
C SER A 99 14.10 -13.37 -1.06
N PRO A 100 13.62 -13.71 0.15
CA PRO A 100 14.44 -14.33 1.18
C PRO A 100 15.00 -15.71 0.78
N GLY A 101 14.32 -16.43 -0.13
CA GLY A 101 14.83 -17.68 -0.68
C GLY A 101 16.09 -17.46 -1.50
N GLU A 102 16.04 -16.50 -2.42
CA GLU A 102 17.17 -16.13 -3.29
C GLU A 102 18.34 -15.55 -2.47
N HIS A 103 18.04 -14.71 -1.48
CA HIS A 103 19.07 -14.19 -0.56
C HIS A 103 19.81 -15.32 0.17
N ARG A 104 19.09 -16.33 0.67
CA ARG A 104 19.68 -17.50 1.33
C ARG A 104 20.54 -18.35 0.38
N ARG A 105 20.20 -18.42 -0.92
CA ARG A 105 21.05 -19.11 -1.92
C ARG A 105 22.42 -18.45 -2.03
N ILE A 106 22.47 -17.11 -2.08
CA ILE A 106 23.73 -16.37 -2.13
C ILE A 106 24.49 -16.53 -0.81
N ALA A 107 23.81 -16.43 0.34
CA ALA A 107 24.43 -16.62 1.65
C ALA A 107 25.03 -18.02 1.82
N ALA A 108 24.37 -19.06 1.29
CA ALA A 108 24.90 -20.42 1.29
C ALA A 108 26.18 -20.53 0.45
N ALA A 109 26.25 -19.87 -0.72
CA ALA A 109 27.47 -19.85 -1.54
C ALA A 109 28.61 -19.06 -0.88
N VAL A 110 28.30 -17.98 -0.16
CA VAL A 110 29.28 -17.26 0.68
C VAL A 110 29.87 -18.19 1.74
N ALA A 111 29.01 -18.92 2.46
CA ALA A 111 29.45 -19.88 3.48
C ALA A 111 30.23 -21.08 2.89
N GLU A 112 29.81 -21.59 1.73
CA GLU A 112 30.45 -22.69 1.01
C GLU A 112 31.87 -22.35 0.56
N THR A 113 32.06 -21.15 0.01
CA THR A 113 33.33 -20.73 -0.63
C THR A 113 34.27 -20.00 0.32
N GLY A 114 33.76 -19.43 1.41
CA GLY A 114 34.50 -18.54 2.30
C GLY A 114 34.83 -17.17 1.69
N LEU A 115 34.27 -16.86 0.51
CA LEU A 115 34.45 -15.58 -0.18
C LEU A 115 33.38 -14.57 0.22
N ALA A 116 33.75 -13.29 0.16
CA ALA A 116 32.88 -12.19 0.51
C ALA A 116 31.86 -11.83 -0.59
N CYS A 117 30.65 -11.45 -0.16
CA CYS A 117 29.64 -10.77 -0.97
C CYS A 117 29.23 -9.46 -0.30
N GLN A 118 29.52 -8.33 -0.94
CA GLN A 118 29.17 -6.98 -0.51
C GLN A 118 28.04 -6.43 -1.38
N VAL A 119 27.05 -5.77 -0.78
CA VAL A 119 25.86 -5.25 -1.49
C VAL A 119 26.02 -3.76 -1.77
N GLY A 120 25.63 -3.30 -2.96
CA GLY A 120 25.83 -1.95 -3.51
C GLY A 120 25.05 -0.81 -2.84
N PHE A 121 24.74 -0.89 -1.55
CA PHE A 121 24.13 0.21 -0.79
C PHE A 121 25.18 1.27 -0.41
N GLN A 122 25.63 2.06 -1.39
CA GLN A 122 26.67 3.10 -1.23
C GLN A 122 26.44 4.07 -0.05
N SER A 123 25.18 4.36 0.31
CA SER A 123 24.85 5.19 1.47
C SER A 123 25.35 4.61 2.80
N LEU A 124 25.44 3.27 2.90
CA LEU A 124 25.97 2.57 4.08
C LEU A 124 27.51 2.55 4.11
N GLY A 125 28.18 3.00 3.05
CA GLY A 125 29.62 3.27 3.06
C GLY A 125 29.99 4.59 3.76
N SER A 126 28.99 5.36 4.20
CA SER A 126 29.17 6.62 4.90
C SER A 126 29.42 6.41 6.40
N THR A 127 30.45 7.04 6.94
CA THR A 127 30.70 7.04 8.40
C THR A 127 29.63 7.81 9.19
N ALA A 128 28.78 8.59 8.52
CA ALA A 128 27.64 9.26 9.15
C ALA A 128 26.62 8.29 9.77
N VAL A 129 26.44 7.11 9.19
CA VAL A 129 25.51 6.09 9.74
C VAL A 129 26.02 5.59 11.08
N GLN A 130 27.32 5.34 11.19
CA GLN A 130 27.95 4.96 12.45
C GLN A 130 27.83 6.08 13.49
N ALA A 131 28.13 7.32 13.11
CA ALA A 131 27.98 8.47 14.01
C ALA A 131 26.54 8.63 14.52
N LEU A 132 25.54 8.41 13.66
CA LEU A 132 24.13 8.42 14.04
C LEU A 132 23.80 7.31 15.06
N ARG A 133 24.33 6.09 14.87
CA ARG A 133 24.18 4.99 15.84
C ARG A 133 24.86 5.29 17.17
N GLU A 134 26.03 5.93 17.15
CA GLU A 134 26.75 6.35 18.36
C GLU A 134 25.98 7.45 19.13
N LEU A 135 25.30 8.36 18.44
CA LEU A 135 24.41 9.36 19.07
C LEU A 135 23.22 8.70 19.78
N ILE A 136 22.65 7.65 19.19
CA ILE A 136 21.58 6.86 19.83
C ILE A 136 22.14 6.11 21.04
N ALA A 137 23.23 5.37 20.87
CA ALA A 137 23.82 4.54 21.91
C ALA A 137 24.31 5.35 23.13
N SER A 138 24.82 6.56 22.90
CA SER A 138 25.24 7.48 23.96
C SER A 138 24.07 8.15 24.72
N GLY A 139 22.83 8.00 24.24
CA GLY A 139 21.66 8.67 24.81
C GLY A 139 21.61 10.18 24.52
N ALA A 140 22.40 10.68 23.56
CA ALA A 140 22.48 12.10 23.24
C ALA A 140 21.16 12.68 22.67
N LEU A 141 20.27 11.81 22.18
CA LEU A 141 18.91 12.16 21.73
C LEU A 141 17.83 11.83 22.79
N GLY A 142 18.23 11.28 23.94
CA GLY A 142 17.31 10.75 24.95
C GLY A 142 16.62 9.47 24.50
N ARG A 143 15.36 9.24 24.90
CA ARG A 143 14.58 8.06 24.49
C ARG A 143 14.14 8.22 23.04
N VAL A 144 14.63 7.33 22.17
CA VAL A 144 14.21 7.28 20.76
C VAL A 144 12.74 6.86 20.66
N ARG A 145 11.95 7.66 19.95
CA ARG A 145 10.52 7.46 19.67
C ARG A 145 10.28 6.76 18.33
N GLY A 146 11.16 6.95 17.36
CA GLY A 146 11.08 6.33 16.04
C GLY A 146 12.06 6.90 15.04
N ILE A 147 12.07 6.32 13.85
CA ILE A 147 12.94 6.69 12.73
C ILE A 147 12.06 7.05 11.54
N GLY A 148 12.26 8.24 10.98
CA GLY A 148 11.58 8.72 9.79
C GLY A 148 12.48 8.65 8.56
N GLY A 149 11.92 8.42 7.38
CA GLY A 149 12.60 8.58 6.10
C GLY A 149 11.73 9.34 5.11
N ALA A 150 12.32 10.33 4.42
CA ALA A 150 11.61 11.09 3.40
C ALA A 150 12.44 11.15 2.12
N GLY A 151 11.76 11.12 0.96
CA GLY A 151 12.40 11.36 -0.32
C GLY A 151 11.40 11.70 -1.41
N ALA A 152 11.56 12.88 -2.01
CA ALA A 152 10.69 13.32 -3.10
C ALA A 152 11.54 13.73 -4.31
N TRP A 153 11.45 12.99 -5.40
CA TRP A 153 12.20 13.29 -6.61
C TRP A 153 11.27 13.53 -7.79
N ALA A 154 11.66 14.43 -8.68
CA ALA A 154 11.03 14.54 -9.99
C ALA A 154 11.60 13.46 -10.92
N ARG A 155 10.71 12.71 -11.58
CA ARG A 155 11.05 11.82 -12.69
C ARG A 155 10.19 12.12 -13.93
N PRO A 156 10.81 12.31 -15.11
CA PRO A 156 10.05 12.47 -16.35
C PRO A 156 9.38 11.15 -16.74
N ALA A 157 8.35 11.21 -17.60
CA ALA A 157 7.67 10.03 -18.11
C ALA A 157 8.63 9.03 -18.78
N SER A 158 9.68 9.53 -19.47
CA SER A 158 10.73 8.73 -20.09
C SER A 158 11.54 7.87 -19.10
N TYR A 159 11.50 8.20 -17.81
CA TYR A 159 12.11 7.36 -16.78
C TYR A 159 11.47 5.97 -16.72
N PHE A 160 10.15 5.88 -16.91
CA PHE A 160 9.41 4.62 -16.80
C PHE A 160 9.46 3.77 -18.08
N THR A 161 10.11 4.27 -19.14
CA THR A 161 10.34 3.54 -20.40
C THR A 161 11.82 3.32 -20.71
N ARG A 162 12.72 3.68 -19.78
CA ARG A 162 14.19 3.59 -19.92
C ARG A 162 14.72 2.17 -20.17
N SER A 163 13.95 1.15 -19.79
CA SER A 163 14.30 -0.26 -19.93
C SER A 163 13.03 -1.13 -19.95
N PRO A 164 13.11 -2.38 -20.44
CA PRO A 164 11.95 -3.27 -20.45
C PRO A 164 11.33 -3.59 -19.09
N TRP A 165 12.07 -3.43 -18.00
CA TRP A 165 11.64 -3.70 -16.62
C TRP A 165 11.21 -2.44 -15.86
N ALA A 166 11.40 -1.25 -16.45
CA ALA A 166 11.10 0.00 -15.79
C ALA A 166 9.61 0.12 -15.42
N GLY A 167 9.33 0.51 -14.18
CA GLY A 167 7.96 0.62 -13.64
C GLY A 167 7.21 -0.71 -13.56
N ARG A 168 7.87 -1.87 -13.74
CA ARG A 168 7.19 -3.16 -13.68
C ARG A 168 7.31 -3.81 -12.30
N ARG A 169 6.29 -4.59 -11.95
CA ARG A 169 6.38 -5.54 -10.84
C ARG A 169 6.99 -6.84 -11.34
N ARG A 170 6.53 -7.32 -12.50
CA ARG A 170 6.98 -8.57 -13.11
C ARG A 170 7.38 -8.40 -14.57
N LEU A 171 8.37 -9.17 -15.01
CA LEU A 171 8.75 -9.28 -16.41
C LEU A 171 8.88 -10.76 -16.76
N ASN A 172 8.10 -11.23 -17.74
CA ASN A 172 8.11 -12.63 -18.19
C ASN A 172 7.92 -13.66 -17.05
N GLY A 173 7.06 -13.35 -16.08
CA GLY A 173 6.78 -14.21 -14.93
C GLY A 173 7.80 -14.11 -13.78
N VAL A 174 8.78 -13.21 -13.88
CA VAL A 174 9.83 -13.02 -12.87
C VAL A 174 9.67 -11.68 -12.17
N ASP A 175 9.82 -11.66 -10.85
CA ASP A 175 9.70 -10.45 -10.04
C ASP A 175 10.90 -9.51 -10.26
N VAL A 176 10.64 -8.27 -10.71
CA VAL A 176 11.66 -7.23 -10.96
C VAL A 176 11.53 -6.02 -10.03
N MET A 177 10.33 -5.76 -9.49
CA MET A 177 10.07 -4.83 -8.38
C MET A 177 10.68 -3.43 -8.58
N ASP A 178 10.40 -2.75 -9.70
CA ASP A 178 10.91 -1.40 -9.97
C ASP A 178 10.03 -0.29 -9.38
N GLY A 179 9.90 -0.27 -8.05
CA GLY A 179 9.11 0.68 -7.27
C GLY A 179 9.93 1.78 -6.61
N ALA A 180 9.26 2.81 -6.10
CA ALA A 180 9.90 3.97 -5.49
C ALA A 180 10.76 3.60 -4.28
N LEU A 181 10.26 2.72 -3.41
CA LEU A 181 10.95 2.23 -2.21
C LEU A 181 12.04 1.19 -2.49
N THR A 182 11.93 0.48 -3.61
CA THR A 182 12.77 -0.70 -3.92
C THR A 182 13.90 -0.39 -4.88
N ASN A 183 13.82 0.69 -5.67
CA ASN A 183 14.90 1.10 -6.55
C ASN A 183 15.40 2.54 -6.30
N PRO A 184 14.69 3.65 -6.63
CA PRO A 184 15.21 5.00 -6.46
C PRO A 184 15.56 5.34 -5.01
N PHE A 185 14.67 5.02 -4.07
CA PHE A 185 14.83 5.28 -2.64
C PHE A 185 15.18 4.03 -1.83
N ALA A 186 15.70 2.99 -2.48
CA ALA A 186 16.21 1.80 -1.79
C ALA A 186 17.28 2.16 -0.74
N HIS A 187 18.08 3.20 -1.00
CA HIS A 187 19.04 3.72 -0.03
C HIS A 187 18.39 4.34 1.21
N ALA A 188 17.22 4.99 1.09
CA ALA A 188 16.49 5.51 2.26
C ALA A 188 16.05 4.35 3.16
N VAL A 189 15.50 3.28 2.55
CA VAL A 189 15.09 2.06 3.27
C VAL A 189 16.28 1.37 3.92
N ALA A 190 17.36 1.12 3.18
CA ALA A 190 18.55 0.46 3.71
C ALA A 190 19.21 1.29 4.84
N THR A 191 19.31 2.61 4.67
CA THR A 191 19.90 3.51 5.67
C THR A 191 19.05 3.55 6.94
N ALA A 192 17.73 3.69 6.82
CA ALA A 192 16.84 3.70 7.98
C ALA A 192 16.87 2.38 8.76
N LEU A 193 16.88 1.24 8.05
CA LEU A 193 17.03 -0.08 8.67
C LEU A 193 18.39 -0.27 9.36
N ALA A 194 19.46 0.34 8.85
CA ALA A 194 20.80 0.23 9.43
C ALA A 194 21.01 1.03 10.72
N VAL A 195 20.09 1.93 11.08
CA VAL A 195 20.15 2.74 12.30
C VAL A 195 19.90 1.90 13.57
N SER A 196 19.09 0.85 13.48
CA SER A 196 18.83 -0.10 14.58
C SER A 196 19.25 -1.50 14.15
N ASP A 197 19.61 -2.39 15.07
CA ASP A 197 19.83 -3.82 14.78
C ASP A 197 18.63 -4.70 15.14
N ALA A 198 17.57 -4.13 15.71
CA ALA A 198 16.44 -4.91 16.19
C ALA A 198 15.74 -5.68 15.02
N PRO A 199 15.27 -6.91 15.27
CA PRO A 199 14.55 -7.68 14.27
C PRO A 199 13.22 -7.02 13.88
N ILE A 200 12.77 -7.28 12.65
CA ILE A 200 11.48 -6.82 12.16
C ILE A 200 10.38 -7.73 12.71
N ALA A 201 9.41 -7.15 13.42
CA ALA A 201 8.19 -7.83 13.86
C ALA A 201 7.09 -7.75 12.79
N GLU A 202 6.86 -6.57 12.20
CA GLU A 202 5.76 -6.32 11.27
C GLU A 202 6.14 -5.29 10.21
N ILE A 203 5.56 -5.42 9.01
CA ILE A 203 5.71 -4.47 7.91
C ILE A 203 4.33 -4.14 7.35
N GLU A 204 4.05 -2.85 7.23
CA GLU A 204 2.86 -2.30 6.61
C GLU A 204 3.28 -1.41 5.43
N THR A 205 2.56 -1.49 4.30
CA THR A 205 2.92 -0.78 3.06
C THR A 205 1.70 -0.13 2.40
N GLU A 206 1.87 1.10 1.95
CA GLU A 206 0.96 1.76 1.02
C GLU A 206 1.68 2.06 -0.29
N LEU A 207 1.15 1.53 -1.38
CA LEU A 207 1.77 1.58 -2.70
C LEU A 207 0.78 2.25 -3.64
N TYR A 208 1.21 3.35 -4.26
CA TYR A 208 0.40 4.12 -5.21
C TYR A 208 1.19 4.44 -6.48
N HIS A 209 0.48 4.71 -7.57
CA HIS A 209 1.10 5.16 -8.80
C HIS A 209 0.29 6.25 -9.51
N ALA A 210 0.94 7.36 -9.85
CA ALA A 210 0.37 8.39 -10.72
C ALA A 210 0.67 8.09 -12.20
N ASN A 211 1.82 7.49 -12.48
CA ASN A 211 2.24 7.08 -13.81
C ASN A 211 1.56 5.75 -14.23
N PRO A 212 1.37 5.50 -15.54
CA PRO A 212 0.77 4.27 -16.04
C PRO A 212 1.77 3.10 -15.99
N ILE A 213 2.09 2.65 -14.78
CA ILE A 213 3.08 1.60 -14.48
C ILE A 213 2.43 0.49 -13.64
N GLU A 214 3.05 -0.69 -13.56
CA GLU A 214 2.57 -1.77 -12.68
C GLU A 214 3.07 -1.60 -11.23
N SER A 215 4.28 -1.05 -11.07
CA SER A 215 4.87 -0.80 -9.76
C SER A 215 4.40 0.54 -9.20
N ASP A 216 4.89 0.89 -8.01
CA ASP A 216 4.61 2.16 -7.36
C ASP A 216 5.61 3.27 -7.73
N ASP A 217 5.11 4.51 -7.81
CA ASP A 217 5.93 5.71 -7.90
C ASP A 217 5.76 6.64 -6.68
N THR A 218 4.77 6.37 -5.83
CA THR A 218 4.45 7.14 -4.61
C THR A 218 4.04 6.16 -3.53
N SER A 219 4.83 6.05 -2.48
CA SER A 219 4.66 4.98 -1.49
C SER A 219 5.08 5.39 -0.09
N CYS A 220 4.51 4.73 0.91
CA CYS A 220 5.05 4.76 2.26
C CYS A 220 5.03 3.37 2.89
N LEU A 221 5.89 3.15 3.87
CA LEU A 221 5.92 1.92 4.65
C LEU A 221 6.15 2.23 6.13
N ARG A 222 5.70 1.31 6.97
CA ARG A 222 6.00 1.26 8.39
C ARG A 222 6.57 -0.11 8.75
N VAL A 223 7.71 -0.11 9.45
CA VAL A 223 8.32 -1.30 10.04
C VAL A 223 8.25 -1.17 11.55
N ARG A 224 7.58 -2.12 12.20
CA ARG A 224 7.64 -2.28 13.66
C ARG A 224 8.72 -3.29 14.00
N LEU A 225 9.67 -2.91 14.86
CA LEU A 225 10.73 -3.78 15.34
C LEU A 225 10.29 -4.52 16.60
N GLU A 226 10.93 -5.64 16.92
CA GLU A 226 10.60 -6.46 18.11
C GLU A 226 10.82 -5.73 19.43
N ASP A 227 11.66 -4.69 19.45
CA ASP A 227 11.89 -3.82 20.62
C ASP A 227 10.84 -2.69 20.75
N GLY A 228 9.86 -2.63 19.84
CA GLY A 228 8.80 -1.63 19.80
C GLY A 228 9.14 -0.35 19.03
N LEU A 229 10.38 -0.18 18.58
CA LEU A 229 10.76 0.97 17.76
C LEU A 229 10.07 0.89 16.38
N THR A 230 9.61 2.03 15.88
CA THR A 230 8.97 2.12 14.56
C THR A 230 9.82 2.90 13.58
N ILE A 231 9.92 2.38 12.36
CA ILE A 231 10.55 3.05 11.20
C ILE A 231 9.44 3.37 10.19
N THR A 232 9.25 4.65 9.86
CA THR A 232 8.27 5.07 8.85
C THR A 232 8.99 5.79 7.72
N ILE A 233 8.74 5.38 6.47
CA ILE A 233 9.39 5.95 5.28
C ILE A 233 8.33 6.33 4.27
N ALA A 234 8.36 7.56 3.76
CA ALA A 234 7.48 8.02 2.69
C ALA A 234 8.28 8.62 1.55
N VAL A 235 7.93 8.21 0.33
CA VAL A 235 8.63 8.62 -0.89
C VAL A 235 7.70 8.90 -2.05
N THR A 236 8.16 9.71 -3.00
CA THR A 236 7.48 9.94 -4.29
C THR A 236 8.47 10.25 -5.42
N LEU A 237 8.13 9.79 -6.63
CA LEU A 237 8.79 10.16 -7.90
C LEU A 237 7.99 11.22 -8.68
N CYS A 238 6.91 11.72 -8.09
CA CYS A 238 6.00 12.73 -8.63
C CYS A 238 6.15 14.08 -7.92
N ALA A 239 7.37 14.40 -7.49
CA ALA A 239 7.68 15.74 -6.97
C ALA A 239 7.78 16.76 -8.12
N PRO A 240 7.51 18.06 -7.88
CA PRO A 240 7.82 19.09 -8.85
C PRO A 240 9.33 19.15 -9.15
N ASP A 241 9.71 19.46 -10.39
CA ASP A 241 11.12 19.62 -10.78
C ASP A 241 11.64 21.00 -10.36
N GLU A 242 11.82 21.16 -9.05
CA GLU A 242 12.32 22.38 -8.42
C GLU A 242 13.83 22.31 -8.16
N GLN A 243 14.46 23.49 -8.08
CA GLN A 243 15.87 23.65 -7.75
C GLN A 243 16.03 24.53 -6.50
N PRO A 244 16.76 24.07 -5.47
CA PRO A 244 17.38 22.75 -5.36
C PRO A 244 16.35 21.63 -5.24
N ARG A 245 16.68 20.44 -5.75
CA ARG A 245 15.84 19.24 -5.55
C ARG A 245 15.70 18.92 -4.07
N HIS A 246 14.57 18.31 -3.69
CA HIS A 246 14.40 17.77 -2.34
C HIS A 246 15.44 16.67 -2.09
N GLU A 247 16.24 16.88 -1.04
CA GLU A 247 17.31 15.97 -0.68
C GLU A 247 16.77 14.92 0.28
N PRO A 248 16.72 13.63 -0.10
CA PRO A 248 16.20 12.61 0.78
C PRO A 248 17.05 12.43 2.03
N TYR A 249 16.39 12.04 3.12
CA TYR A 249 17.02 11.92 4.42
C TYR A 249 16.40 10.81 5.26
N VAL A 250 17.15 10.42 6.28
CA VAL A 250 16.69 9.61 7.42
C VAL A 250 16.80 10.46 8.66
N THR A 251 15.77 10.48 9.50
CA THR A 251 15.74 11.23 10.76
C THR A 251 15.45 10.31 11.93
N VAL A 252 16.09 10.57 13.07
CA VAL A 252 15.88 9.84 14.33
C VAL A 252 15.26 10.79 15.33
N HIS A 253 14.09 10.43 15.84
CA HIS A 253 13.33 11.24 16.79
C HIS A 253 13.58 10.79 18.21
N GLY A 254 14.21 11.63 19.02
CA GLY A 254 14.34 11.46 20.45
C GLY A 254 13.36 12.35 21.24
N ASP A 255 13.39 12.24 22.58
CA ASP A 255 12.70 13.18 23.48
C ASP A 255 13.61 14.36 23.91
N ALA A 256 14.92 14.25 23.72
CA ALA A 256 15.89 15.31 24.00
C ALA A 256 16.50 15.95 22.73
N GLY A 257 16.03 15.56 21.54
CA GLY A 257 16.47 16.10 20.25
C GLY A 257 16.13 15.18 19.08
N HIS A 258 16.54 15.57 17.87
CA HIS A 258 16.51 14.72 16.69
C HIS A 258 17.78 14.85 15.86
N ALA A 259 18.05 13.84 15.04
CA ALA A 259 19.21 13.82 14.17
C ALA A 259 18.80 13.42 12.75
N THR A 260 19.11 14.27 11.77
CA THR A 260 18.75 14.11 10.36
C THR A 260 20.00 13.86 9.53
N LEU A 261 20.05 12.70 8.88
CA LEU A 261 21.07 12.28 7.93
C LEU A 261 20.58 12.45 6.49
N HIS A 262 21.12 13.43 5.78
CA HIS A 262 21.02 13.51 4.32
C HIS A 262 22.03 12.55 3.70
N TYR A 263 21.60 11.29 3.51
CA TYR A 263 22.49 10.16 3.23
C TYR A 263 23.22 10.26 1.88
N THR A 264 22.70 11.03 0.93
CA THR A 264 23.35 11.30 -0.36
C THR A 264 24.52 12.26 -0.23
N GLN A 265 24.44 13.18 0.72
CA GLN A 265 25.40 14.26 0.99
C GLN A 265 26.35 13.95 2.16
N ASP A 266 26.21 12.76 2.77
CA ASP A 266 26.97 12.34 3.96
C ASP A 266 26.89 13.36 5.11
N ARG A 267 25.78 14.11 5.20
CA ARG A 267 25.63 15.23 6.12
C ARG A 267 24.64 14.88 7.23
N LEU A 268 25.13 14.90 8.46
CA LEU A 268 24.34 14.69 9.68
C LEU A 268 24.13 16.03 10.38
N THR A 269 22.87 16.39 10.59
CA THR A 269 22.45 17.54 11.38
C THR A 269 21.80 17.04 12.67
N VAL A 270 22.26 17.51 13.82
CA VAL A 270 21.73 17.16 15.14
C VAL A 270 21.15 18.41 15.76
N GLU A 271 19.89 18.36 16.15
CA GLU A 271 19.17 19.41 16.85
C GLU A 271 18.77 18.90 18.24
N ARG A 272 19.15 19.64 19.28
CA ARG A 272 18.92 19.29 20.68
C ARG A 272 17.76 20.11 21.24
N ALA A 273 17.15 19.64 22.34
CA ALA A 273 16.04 20.33 23.00
C ALA A 273 16.37 21.73 23.53
N ASP A 274 17.65 22.07 23.70
CA ASP A 274 18.11 23.42 24.05
C ASP A 274 18.20 24.38 22.85
N GLY A 275 17.83 23.92 21.65
CA GLY A 275 17.89 24.65 20.39
C GLY A 275 19.27 24.66 19.74
N SER A 276 20.27 23.96 20.28
CA SER A 276 21.57 23.84 19.65
C SER A 276 21.49 22.94 18.41
N VAL A 277 22.11 23.40 17.31
CA VAL A 277 22.16 22.68 16.03
C VAL A 277 23.62 22.50 15.61
N THR A 278 24.02 21.27 15.35
CA THR A 278 25.35 20.95 14.80
C THR A 278 25.20 20.21 13.48
N THR A 279 25.98 20.59 12.48
CA THR A 279 25.99 19.93 11.17
C THR A 279 27.40 19.47 10.85
N THR A 280 27.55 18.19 10.47
CA THR A 280 28.84 17.57 10.16
C THR A 280 28.72 16.76 8.89
N THR A 281 29.69 16.92 7.98
CA THR A 281 29.82 16.10 6.78
C THR A 281 30.86 15.03 7.04
N TYR A 282 30.56 13.79 6.64
CA TYR A 282 31.35 12.61 6.89
C TYR A 282 31.98 12.07 5.60
N GLU A 283 33.02 11.27 5.75
CA GLU A 283 33.64 10.59 4.63
C GLU A 283 32.85 9.33 4.25
N ARG A 284 32.90 9.01 2.95
CA ARG A 284 32.33 7.79 2.36
C ARG A 284 33.42 6.95 1.73
N THR A 285 33.45 5.67 2.09
CA THR A 285 34.34 4.69 1.47
C THR A 285 33.63 4.01 0.29
N GLY A 286 34.32 3.88 -0.85
CA GLY A 286 33.84 3.10 -1.99
C GLY A 286 33.75 1.61 -1.64
N LEU A 287 32.61 0.98 -1.97
CA LEU A 287 32.35 -0.41 -1.59
C LEU A 287 33.23 -1.43 -2.34
N LEU A 288 33.71 -1.10 -3.53
CA LEU A 288 34.69 -1.96 -4.22
C LEU A 288 36.05 -1.89 -3.52
N GLU A 289 36.52 -0.69 -3.17
CA GLU A 289 37.77 -0.54 -2.42
C GLU A 289 37.71 -1.25 -1.06
N ASN A 290 36.60 -1.12 -0.33
CA ASN A 290 36.40 -1.85 0.93
C ASN A 290 36.38 -3.37 0.73
N LEU A 291 35.75 -3.87 -0.35
CA LEU A 291 35.75 -5.32 -0.65
C LEU A 291 37.17 -5.83 -0.94
N ILE A 292 37.96 -5.05 -1.69
CA ILE A 292 39.37 -5.37 -1.97
C ILE A 292 40.17 -5.36 -0.68
N ASP A 293 40.00 -4.35 0.17
CA ASP A 293 40.70 -4.27 1.45
C ASP A 293 40.34 -5.45 2.36
N HIS A 294 39.05 -5.80 2.48
CA HIS A 294 38.60 -6.99 3.20
C HIS A 294 39.32 -8.26 2.73
N ALA A 295 39.35 -8.50 1.42
CA ALA A 295 39.98 -9.68 0.84
C ALA A 295 41.51 -9.72 1.02
N ARG A 296 42.17 -8.56 1.17
CA ARG A 296 43.63 -8.46 1.29
C ARG A 296 44.13 -8.39 2.73
N THR A 297 43.37 -7.74 3.61
CA THR A 297 43.81 -7.36 4.96
C THR A 297 42.89 -7.89 6.06
N GLY A 298 41.69 -8.35 5.71
CA GLY A 298 40.66 -8.74 6.67
C GLY A 298 39.88 -7.57 7.27
N ALA A 299 39.92 -6.38 6.64
CA ALA A 299 39.09 -5.24 7.02
C ALA A 299 37.60 -5.63 7.09
N GLU A 300 36.84 -5.02 8.00
CA GLU A 300 35.40 -5.30 8.11
C GLU A 300 34.67 -4.84 6.84
N LEU A 301 33.74 -5.67 6.36
CA LEU A 301 32.86 -5.29 5.25
C LEU A 301 31.84 -4.27 5.72
N LEU A 302 31.66 -3.19 4.96
CA LEU A 302 30.70 -2.16 5.29
C LEU A 302 29.26 -2.62 5.04
N VAL A 303 29.04 -3.39 3.97
CA VAL A 303 27.71 -3.88 3.58
C VAL A 303 27.76 -5.38 3.25
N PRO A 304 28.06 -6.25 4.22
CA PRO A 304 28.00 -7.69 3.99
C PRO A 304 26.58 -8.11 3.62
N LEU A 305 26.43 -9.13 2.76
CA LEU A 305 25.12 -9.66 2.35
C LEU A 305 24.18 -9.90 3.54
N ALA A 306 24.69 -10.52 4.61
CA ALA A 306 23.92 -10.81 5.83
C ALA A 306 23.32 -9.54 6.48
N GLY A 307 23.99 -8.39 6.35
CA GLY A 307 23.48 -7.09 6.82
C GLY A 307 22.27 -6.56 6.05
N THR A 308 21.91 -7.19 4.92
CA THR A 308 20.81 -6.76 4.03
C THR A 308 19.58 -7.67 4.08
N GLU A 309 19.53 -8.64 5.00
CA GLU A 309 18.38 -9.54 5.17
C GLU A 309 17.10 -8.76 5.50
N ARG A 310 17.18 -7.76 6.39
CA ARG A 310 16.03 -6.90 6.74
C ARG A 310 15.51 -6.10 5.56
N PHE A 311 16.39 -5.57 4.72
CA PHE A 311 15.99 -4.94 3.47
C PHE A 311 15.28 -5.94 2.55
N THR A 312 15.80 -7.16 2.44
CA THR A 312 15.20 -8.22 1.63
C THR A 312 13.81 -8.59 2.14
N ARG A 313 13.58 -8.61 3.46
CA ARG A 313 12.25 -8.79 4.05
C ARG A 313 11.28 -7.66 3.68
N VAL A 314 11.74 -6.41 3.64
CA VAL A 314 10.93 -5.27 3.17
C VAL A 314 10.59 -5.41 1.69
N LEU A 315 11.57 -5.76 0.86
CA LEU A 315 11.33 -6.03 -0.56
C LEU A 315 10.30 -7.15 -0.78
N ASP A 316 10.41 -8.24 0.01
CA ASP A 316 9.47 -9.36 -0.06
C ASP A 316 8.04 -8.96 0.36
N ALA A 317 7.92 -8.08 1.37
CA ALA A 317 6.63 -7.53 1.78
C ALA A 317 5.98 -6.72 0.64
N ILE A 318 6.75 -5.89 -0.07
CA ILE A 318 6.28 -5.11 -1.23
C ILE A 318 5.94 -6.02 -2.42
N ARG A 319 6.69 -7.11 -2.61
CA ARG A 319 6.44 -8.13 -3.63
C ARG A 319 5.14 -8.90 -3.40
N LEU A 320 4.81 -9.15 -2.14
CA LEU A 320 3.59 -9.86 -1.72
C LEU A 320 2.40 -8.92 -1.44
N ALA A 321 2.63 -7.61 -1.39
CA ALA A 321 1.59 -6.63 -1.18
C ALA A 321 0.56 -6.66 -2.33
N PRO A 322 -0.68 -6.23 -2.04
CA PRO A 322 -1.66 -5.80 -3.05
C PRO A 322 -1.03 -4.99 -4.19
N GLU A 323 -1.65 -5.05 -5.37
CA GLU A 323 -1.22 -4.22 -6.49
C GLU A 323 -1.27 -2.72 -6.10
N PRO A 324 -0.28 -1.91 -6.52
CA PRO A 324 -0.28 -0.48 -6.26
C PRO A 324 -1.57 0.18 -6.75
N VAL A 325 -2.12 1.11 -5.95
CA VAL A 325 -3.39 1.77 -6.27
C VAL A 325 -3.15 2.94 -7.23
N PRO A 326 -3.86 3.01 -8.37
CA PRO A 326 -3.75 4.15 -9.27
C PRO A 326 -4.27 5.42 -8.61
N ILE A 327 -3.49 6.50 -8.68
CA ILE A 327 -3.91 7.82 -8.22
C ILE A 327 -4.73 8.47 -9.35
N PRO A 328 -6.00 8.85 -9.13
CA PRO A 328 -6.80 9.52 -10.16
C PRO A 328 -6.17 10.81 -10.68
N GLU A 329 -6.31 11.09 -12.00
CA GLU A 329 -5.69 12.28 -12.63
C GLU A 329 -6.13 13.61 -12.00
N ARG A 330 -7.31 13.67 -11.37
CA ARG A 330 -7.77 14.86 -10.63
C ARG A 330 -6.88 15.26 -9.45
N HIS A 331 -6.08 14.33 -8.93
CA HIS A 331 -5.10 14.61 -7.88
C HIS A 331 -3.71 14.92 -8.45
N GLN A 332 -3.57 14.99 -9.78
CA GLN A 332 -2.29 15.15 -10.47
C GLN A 332 -2.23 16.45 -11.26
N ILE A 333 -1.03 16.99 -11.41
CA ILE A 333 -0.70 17.94 -12.47
C ILE A 333 0.01 17.13 -13.57
N VAL A 334 -0.61 17.06 -14.74
CA VAL A 334 -0.07 16.33 -15.90
C VAL A 334 0.63 17.33 -16.83
N HIS A 335 1.95 17.16 -17.00
CA HIS A 335 2.73 17.96 -17.93
C HIS A 335 2.73 17.30 -19.31
N ARG A 336 2.54 18.12 -20.35
CA ARG A 336 2.53 17.69 -21.75
C ARG A 336 3.44 18.56 -22.59
N ASP A 337 4.04 17.98 -23.63
CA ASP A 337 4.79 18.75 -24.62
C ASP A 337 3.86 19.40 -25.67
N GLU A 338 4.46 20.07 -26.66
CA GLU A 338 3.76 20.74 -27.76
C GLU A 338 2.92 19.78 -28.63
N THR A 339 3.22 18.48 -28.60
CA THR A 339 2.48 17.44 -29.34
C THR A 339 1.33 16.84 -28.53
N GLY A 340 1.25 17.16 -27.23
CA GLY A 340 0.26 16.62 -26.30
C GLY A 340 0.71 15.35 -25.57
N GLU A 341 1.94 14.86 -25.83
CA GLU A 341 2.52 13.70 -25.15
C GLU A 341 2.82 14.03 -23.68
N VAL A 342 2.52 13.09 -22.77
CA VAL A 342 2.79 13.28 -21.33
C VAL A 342 4.29 13.22 -21.08
N THR A 343 4.86 14.31 -20.55
CA THR A 343 6.30 14.41 -20.24
C THR A 343 6.61 14.19 -18.76
N GLY A 344 5.60 14.32 -17.89
CA GLY A 344 5.75 14.09 -16.46
C GLY A 344 4.44 14.28 -15.70
N ARG A 345 4.42 13.82 -14.45
CA ARG A 345 3.28 13.92 -13.54
C ARG A 345 3.76 14.40 -12.17
N VAL A 346 3.04 15.35 -11.60
CA VAL A 346 3.33 15.90 -10.27
C VAL A 346 2.12 15.69 -9.37
N LEU A 347 2.37 15.29 -8.11
CA LEU A 347 1.37 15.24 -7.06
C LEU A 347 1.48 16.50 -6.20
N PRO A 348 0.50 17.42 -6.24
CA PRO A 348 0.54 18.64 -5.44
C PRO A 348 0.66 18.32 -3.94
N GLY A 349 1.59 18.99 -3.26
CA GLY A 349 1.81 18.81 -1.82
C GLY A 349 2.53 17.51 -1.42
N ALA A 350 2.88 16.62 -2.35
CA ALA A 350 3.49 15.34 -2.01
C ALA A 350 4.85 15.48 -1.28
N VAL A 351 5.65 16.50 -1.61
CA VAL A 351 6.90 16.79 -0.88
C VAL A 351 6.61 17.06 0.60
N GLY A 352 5.68 17.97 0.88
CA GLY A 352 5.27 18.29 2.26
C GLY A 352 4.68 17.08 2.99
N LEU A 353 3.93 16.22 2.29
CA LEU A 353 3.41 14.97 2.85
C LEU A 353 4.51 13.96 3.18
N THR A 354 5.54 13.81 2.33
CA THR A 354 6.69 12.94 2.64
C THR A 354 7.43 13.40 3.88
N ASP A 355 7.66 14.71 4.02
CA ASP A 355 8.34 15.29 5.18
C ASP A 355 7.47 15.19 6.45
N LEU A 356 6.17 15.41 6.33
CA LEU A 356 5.21 15.26 7.42
C LEU A 356 5.17 13.80 7.90
N SER A 357 5.18 12.83 6.99
CA SER A 357 5.22 11.40 7.30
C SER A 357 6.48 11.00 8.07
N ALA A 358 7.66 11.42 7.60
CA ALA A 358 8.91 11.17 8.31
C ALA A 358 8.95 11.82 9.70
N ARG A 359 8.31 13.00 9.88
CA ARG A 359 8.29 13.70 11.16
C ARG A 359 7.30 13.11 12.17
N GLU A 360 6.07 12.84 11.73
CA GLU A 360 4.99 12.34 12.60
C GLU A 360 4.99 10.81 12.71
N LEU A 361 5.87 10.13 11.97
CA LEU A 361 5.95 8.66 11.88
C LEU A 361 4.65 8.02 11.36
N ALA A 362 3.93 8.75 10.50
CA ALA A 362 2.61 8.40 10.01
C ALA A 362 2.64 7.98 8.53
N LEU A 363 1.77 7.06 8.13
CA LEU A 363 1.56 6.68 6.73
C LEU A 363 0.76 7.78 5.99
N TYR A 364 0.69 7.72 4.65
CA TYR A 364 -0.04 8.72 3.88
C TYR A 364 -1.55 8.72 4.21
N SER A 365 -2.14 7.55 4.45
CA SER A 365 -3.56 7.45 4.84
C SER A 365 -3.85 8.14 6.17
N GLU A 366 -2.99 7.97 7.16
CA GLU A 366 -3.10 8.59 8.49
C GLU A 366 -2.91 10.11 8.44
N LEU A 367 -2.20 10.61 7.43
CA LEU A 367 -2.03 12.04 7.16
C LEU A 367 -3.15 12.63 6.30
N GLY A 368 -4.12 11.83 5.87
CA GLY A 368 -5.24 12.27 5.04
C GLY A 368 -4.81 12.71 3.63
N ALA A 369 -3.79 12.08 3.05
CA ALA A 369 -3.40 12.36 1.67
C ALA A 369 -4.57 12.09 0.71
N ALA A 370 -4.85 13.01 -0.20
CA ALA A 370 -6.11 13.03 -0.96
C ALA A 370 -6.38 11.74 -1.77
N TRP A 371 -5.32 11.05 -2.21
CA TRP A 371 -5.40 9.83 -3.02
C TRP A 371 -5.55 8.53 -2.21
N THR A 372 -5.60 8.62 -0.89
CA THR A 372 -5.66 7.44 0.02
C THR A 372 -7.09 6.98 0.31
N ARG A 373 -8.09 7.66 -0.29
CA ARG A 373 -9.52 7.31 -0.26
C ARG A 373 -10.09 7.36 -1.68
N VAL A 374 -11.04 6.49 -1.99
CA VAL A 374 -11.69 6.47 -3.31
C VAL A 374 -12.94 7.32 -3.21
N GLU A 375 -12.91 8.48 -3.85
CA GLU A 375 -14.07 9.37 -3.93
C GLU A 375 -14.99 8.91 -5.07
N LEU A 376 -16.28 8.80 -4.78
CA LEU A 376 -17.33 8.59 -5.77
C LEU A 376 -17.89 9.94 -6.19
N LEU A 377 -17.85 10.23 -7.48
CA LEU A 377 -18.34 11.46 -8.08
C LEU A 377 -19.62 11.20 -8.88
N VAL A 378 -20.61 12.07 -8.69
CA VAL A 378 -21.78 12.18 -9.56
C VAL A 378 -21.77 13.56 -10.17
N SER A 379 -21.69 13.62 -11.51
CA SER A 379 -21.56 14.89 -12.24
C SER A 379 -20.41 15.77 -11.71
N GLY A 380 -19.26 15.18 -11.37
CA GLY A 380 -18.10 15.90 -10.85
C GLY A 380 -18.18 16.34 -9.39
N ARG A 381 -19.27 16.03 -8.67
CA ARG A 381 -19.42 16.30 -7.23
C ARG A 381 -19.19 15.04 -6.41
N GLU A 382 -18.37 15.13 -5.37
CA GLU A 382 -18.18 14.05 -4.40
C GLU A 382 -19.51 13.76 -3.67
N VAL A 383 -19.96 12.51 -3.74
CA VAL A 383 -21.17 12.04 -3.07
C VAL A 383 -20.90 10.97 -2.01
N ALA A 384 -19.71 10.36 -2.01
CA ALA A 384 -19.25 9.41 -1.00
C ALA A 384 -17.73 9.23 -1.07
N ALA A 385 -17.13 8.79 0.02
CA ALA A 385 -15.74 8.34 0.08
C ALA A 385 -15.68 6.88 0.53
N TYR A 386 -14.83 6.09 -0.11
CA TYR A 386 -14.59 4.70 0.17
C TYR A 386 -13.24 4.52 0.87
N ASP A 387 -13.29 4.00 2.08
CA ASP A 387 -12.13 3.62 2.86
C ASP A 387 -11.93 2.11 2.72
N TRP A 388 -10.87 1.70 2.01
CA TRP A 388 -10.57 0.29 1.72
C TRP A 388 -9.52 -0.30 2.66
N ARG A 389 -8.93 0.52 3.55
CA ARG A 389 -7.92 0.10 4.55
C ARG A 389 -8.15 0.83 5.87
N PRO A 390 -9.34 0.73 6.47
CA PRO A 390 -9.61 1.46 7.70
C PRO A 390 -8.81 0.88 8.87
N ASP A 391 -8.20 1.77 9.65
CA ASP A 391 -7.53 1.40 10.90
C ASP A 391 -8.58 1.17 12.00
N LEU A 392 -8.93 -0.09 12.21
CA LEU A 392 -9.98 -0.50 13.15
C LEU A 392 -9.47 -1.58 14.11
N PRO A 393 -9.92 -1.59 15.37
CA PRO A 393 -9.66 -2.69 16.28
C PRO A 393 -10.16 -4.03 15.70
N ALA A 394 -9.43 -5.11 15.96
CA ALA A 394 -9.84 -6.45 15.51
C ALA A 394 -11.25 -6.83 15.97
N THR A 395 -11.66 -6.37 17.16
CA THR A 395 -13.00 -6.59 17.72
C THR A 395 -14.12 -5.93 16.93
N ASP A 396 -13.82 -4.97 16.05
CA ASP A 396 -14.79 -4.29 15.21
C ASP A 396 -14.88 -4.92 13.80
N SER A 397 -14.14 -6.02 13.57
CA SER A 397 -14.02 -6.75 12.29
C SER A 397 -13.64 -5.80 11.14
N PRO A 398 -12.36 -5.39 11.06
CA PRO A 398 -11.88 -4.41 10.08
C PRO A 398 -12.29 -4.79 8.65
N ARG A 399 -12.90 -3.85 7.93
CA ARG A 399 -13.44 -4.08 6.59
C ARG A 399 -13.64 -2.78 5.82
N PRO A 400 -13.55 -2.80 4.48
CA PRO A 400 -13.85 -1.63 3.65
C PRO A 400 -15.29 -1.11 3.80
N TYR A 401 -15.48 0.20 3.78
CA TYR A 401 -16.81 0.84 3.84
C TYR A 401 -16.86 2.18 3.10
N LEU A 402 -18.06 2.57 2.67
CA LEU A 402 -18.37 3.92 2.22
C LEU A 402 -18.86 4.77 3.40
N HIS A 403 -18.38 6.00 3.47
CA HIS A 403 -18.85 7.02 4.40
C HIS A 403 -18.83 8.41 3.75
N GLY A 404 -19.31 9.42 4.46
CA GLY A 404 -19.57 10.73 3.87
C GLY A 404 -20.57 10.65 2.73
N VAL A 405 -21.45 9.65 2.74
CA VAL A 405 -22.48 9.49 1.70
C VAL A 405 -23.47 10.63 1.84
N ARG A 406 -23.68 11.40 0.77
CA ARG A 406 -24.47 12.64 0.80
C ARG A 406 -25.53 12.70 -0.28
N THR A 407 -26.63 13.39 0.02
CA THR A 407 -27.55 13.88 -1.02
C THR A 407 -26.86 14.89 -1.92
N LEU A 408 -27.41 15.20 -3.10
CA LEU A 408 -26.85 16.24 -3.97
C LEU A 408 -26.87 17.61 -3.30
N GLY A 409 -27.80 17.86 -2.38
CA GLY A 409 -27.84 19.05 -1.53
C GLY A 409 -26.84 19.03 -0.37
N GLY A 410 -26.06 17.96 -0.19
CA GLY A 410 -24.99 17.86 0.79
C GLY A 410 -25.40 17.32 2.17
N VAL A 411 -26.64 16.83 2.34
CA VAL A 411 -27.07 16.18 3.59
C VAL A 411 -26.37 14.84 3.71
N GLU A 412 -25.63 14.62 4.80
CA GLU A 412 -25.01 13.33 5.06
C GLU A 412 -26.06 12.30 5.49
N VAL A 413 -25.98 11.12 4.90
CA VAL A 413 -26.94 10.03 5.07
C VAL A 413 -26.25 8.73 5.48
N SER A 414 -25.00 8.77 5.90
CA SER A 414 -24.25 7.63 6.45
C SER A 414 -23.61 7.98 7.80
N GLU A 415 -23.41 7.01 8.67
CA GLU A 415 -22.72 7.18 9.95
C GLU A 415 -21.76 6.01 10.22
N VAL A 416 -20.59 6.33 10.79
CA VAL A 416 -19.51 5.39 11.08
C VAL A 416 -19.16 5.47 12.57
N ARG A 417 -19.00 4.29 13.19
CA ARG A 417 -18.63 4.10 14.61
C ARG A 417 -19.43 4.94 15.62
N PRO A 418 -20.76 4.93 15.58
CA PRO A 418 -21.55 5.64 16.57
C PRO A 418 -21.36 5.03 17.97
N GLU A 419 -21.57 5.82 19.01
CA GLU A 419 -21.30 5.44 20.42
C GLU A 419 -22.11 4.19 20.85
N ASP A 420 -23.32 4.02 20.31
CA ASP A 420 -24.18 2.85 20.57
C ASP A 420 -23.63 1.56 19.95
N HIS A 421 -22.97 1.67 18.79
CA HIS A 421 -22.52 0.53 17.99
C HIS A 421 -21.22 0.88 17.24
N VAL A 422 -20.10 0.88 17.95
CA VAL A 422 -18.76 1.25 17.40
C VAL A 422 -18.29 0.42 16.20
N HIS A 423 -18.91 -0.75 15.97
CA HIS A 423 -18.63 -1.65 14.85
C HIS A 423 -19.55 -1.42 13.64
N HIS A 424 -20.49 -0.46 13.68
CA HIS A 424 -21.27 -0.06 12.51
C HIS A 424 -20.46 0.88 11.63
N LEU A 425 -20.31 0.54 10.35
CA LEU A 425 -19.44 1.24 9.41
C LEU A 425 -20.24 1.62 8.16
N GLY A 426 -20.81 2.83 8.15
CA GLY A 426 -21.34 3.49 6.97
C GLY A 426 -22.17 2.57 6.06
N VAL A 427 -21.71 2.38 4.84
CA VAL A 427 -22.33 1.47 3.85
C VAL A 427 -21.32 0.43 3.40
N GLY A 428 -21.70 -0.86 3.43
CA GLY A 428 -20.83 -1.94 2.98
C GLY A 428 -21.45 -3.31 3.19
N VAL A 429 -20.60 -4.35 3.19
CA VAL A 429 -21.00 -5.74 3.43
C VAL A 429 -20.42 -6.22 4.74
N ALA A 430 -21.26 -6.76 5.62
CA ALA A 430 -20.85 -7.32 6.90
C ALA A 430 -21.70 -8.54 7.23
N ILE A 431 -21.08 -9.66 7.60
CA ILE A 431 -21.78 -10.90 7.91
C ILE A 431 -21.49 -11.28 9.36
N SER A 432 -22.54 -11.49 10.15
CA SER A 432 -22.42 -11.75 11.59
C SER A 432 -21.88 -13.13 11.92
N ASP A 433 -22.05 -14.09 11.03
CA ASP A 433 -21.41 -15.40 11.10
C ASP A 433 -21.24 -15.99 9.68
N LEU A 434 -19.99 -16.09 9.23
CA LEU A 434 -19.59 -16.81 8.02
C LEU A 434 -18.69 -17.96 8.43
N GLY A 435 -19.20 -19.18 8.41
CA GLY A 435 -18.43 -20.38 8.77
C GLY A 435 -17.89 -20.35 10.21
N GLY A 436 -18.59 -19.71 11.14
CA GLY A 436 -18.20 -19.53 12.54
C GLY A 436 -17.36 -18.29 12.83
N ALA A 437 -17.00 -17.50 11.81
CA ALA A 437 -16.25 -16.25 11.99
C ALA A 437 -17.17 -15.02 11.93
N ASN A 438 -16.92 -14.06 12.81
CA ASN A 438 -17.68 -12.81 12.92
C ASN A 438 -17.02 -11.71 12.07
N PHE A 439 -17.69 -11.26 11.00
CA PHE A 439 -17.28 -10.13 10.16
C PHE A 439 -18.15 -8.89 10.35
N TRP A 440 -19.03 -8.90 11.35
CA TRP A 440 -19.88 -7.77 11.74
C TRP A 440 -19.19 -6.88 12.78
N GLY A 441 -18.38 -7.48 13.65
CA GLY A 441 -17.75 -6.85 14.80
C GLY A 441 -18.60 -6.94 16.06
N GLY A 442 -18.06 -6.43 17.17
CA GLY A 442 -18.71 -6.45 18.47
C GLY A 442 -18.85 -7.87 19.06
N ARG A 443 -19.89 -8.07 19.86
CA ARG A 443 -20.16 -9.35 20.53
C ARG A 443 -20.90 -10.32 19.62
N THR A 444 -20.44 -11.56 19.55
CA THR A 444 -21.11 -12.64 18.82
C THR A 444 -22.29 -13.17 19.63
N TYR A 445 -23.46 -13.35 19.00
CA TYR A 445 -24.60 -13.98 19.66
C TYR A 445 -24.42 -15.50 19.73
N VAL A 446 -24.44 -16.03 20.95
CA VAL A 446 -24.37 -17.47 21.23
C VAL A 446 -25.76 -17.94 21.66
N LYS A 447 -26.25 -19.00 21.00
CA LYS A 447 -27.54 -19.60 21.30
C LYS A 447 -27.63 -19.96 22.79
N ASP A 448 -28.76 -19.62 23.40
CA ASP A 448 -29.08 -19.83 24.82
C ASP A 448 -28.18 -19.09 25.83
N GLN A 449 -27.19 -18.31 25.37
CA GLN A 449 -26.27 -17.54 26.23
C GLN A 449 -26.36 -16.02 25.99
N GLY A 450 -26.72 -15.59 24.78
CA GLY A 450 -26.76 -14.18 24.40
C GLY A 450 -25.45 -13.66 23.81
N PRO A 451 -25.28 -12.32 23.71
CA PRO A 451 -24.08 -11.70 23.15
C PRO A 451 -22.84 -11.91 24.05
N ALA A 452 -21.79 -12.50 23.50
CA ALA A 452 -20.52 -12.77 24.19
C ALA A 452 -19.31 -12.27 23.40
N TRP A 453 -18.23 -11.93 24.10
CA TRP A 453 -16.92 -11.68 23.48
C TRP A 453 -16.24 -13.01 23.21
N LEU A 454 -15.98 -13.29 21.94
CA LEU A 454 -15.27 -14.47 21.47
C LEU A 454 -14.02 -14.04 20.70
N ALA A 455 -13.09 -14.98 20.51
CA ALA A 455 -11.92 -14.78 19.65
C ALA A 455 -12.22 -15.27 18.22
N ASP A 456 -13.35 -14.83 17.67
CA ASP A 456 -13.91 -15.29 16.39
C ASP A 456 -13.94 -14.20 15.29
N HIS A 457 -13.45 -12.99 15.58
CA HIS A 457 -13.47 -11.87 14.65
C HIS A 457 -12.61 -12.13 13.41
N GLY A 458 -13.26 -12.07 12.24
CA GLY A 458 -12.60 -12.01 10.95
C GLY A 458 -12.39 -10.57 10.49
N ARG A 459 -11.64 -10.42 9.39
CA ARG A 459 -11.40 -9.16 8.69
C ARG A 459 -11.59 -9.29 7.18
N GLN A 460 -11.99 -8.22 6.54
CA GLN A 460 -12.00 -8.10 5.08
C GLN A 460 -10.78 -7.28 4.64
N ARG A 461 -10.02 -7.78 3.66
CA ARG A 461 -8.79 -7.16 3.17
C ARG A 461 -8.91 -6.88 1.68
N HIS A 462 -8.76 -5.62 1.27
CA HIS A 462 -8.61 -5.24 -0.13
C HIS A 462 -7.39 -5.93 -0.77
N VAL A 463 -7.56 -6.47 -1.98
CA VAL A 463 -6.52 -7.14 -2.77
C VAL A 463 -6.10 -6.30 -3.97
N ALA A 464 -7.06 -5.80 -4.76
CA ALA A 464 -6.78 -4.95 -5.92
C ALA A 464 -8.07 -4.27 -6.38
N PHE A 465 -7.93 -3.06 -6.95
CA PHE A 465 -8.95 -2.50 -7.82
C PHE A 465 -8.78 -3.10 -9.23
N THR A 466 -9.82 -3.76 -9.74
CA THR A 466 -9.87 -4.26 -11.13
C THR A 466 -10.41 -3.19 -12.09
N ARG A 467 -11.07 -2.17 -11.54
CA ARG A 467 -11.54 -0.97 -12.23
C ARG A 467 -11.59 0.18 -11.22
N LEU A 468 -11.11 1.37 -11.58
CA LEU A 468 -11.21 2.57 -10.75
C LEU A 468 -11.47 3.79 -11.64
N GLU A 469 -12.61 4.43 -11.42
CA GLU A 469 -13.10 5.57 -12.20
C GLU A 469 -13.81 6.57 -11.25
N ASP A 470 -14.04 7.81 -11.70
CA ASP A 470 -14.73 8.83 -10.90
C ASP A 470 -16.11 8.36 -10.41
N GLY A 471 -16.87 7.66 -11.26
CA GLY A 471 -18.22 7.20 -10.94
C GLY A 471 -18.29 5.84 -10.24
N GLY A 472 -17.16 5.20 -9.92
CA GLY A 472 -17.21 3.86 -9.33
C GLY A 472 -15.95 3.03 -9.49
N PHE A 473 -15.98 1.85 -8.88
CA PHE A 473 -14.88 0.90 -8.90
C PHE A 473 -15.38 -0.53 -8.98
N ALA A 474 -14.47 -1.42 -9.36
CA ALA A 474 -14.58 -2.84 -9.07
C ALA A 474 -13.32 -3.27 -8.33
N GLU A 475 -13.46 -4.13 -7.34
CA GLU A 475 -12.36 -4.59 -6.51
C GLU A 475 -12.49 -6.04 -6.07
N GLN A 476 -11.35 -6.60 -5.69
CA GLN A 476 -11.24 -7.88 -5.03
C GLN A 476 -10.99 -7.69 -3.54
N VAL A 477 -11.76 -8.39 -2.71
CA VAL A 477 -11.63 -8.38 -1.25
C VAL A 477 -11.53 -9.81 -0.73
N GLU A 478 -10.64 -10.04 0.24
CA GLU A 478 -10.49 -11.34 0.89
C GLU A 478 -11.09 -11.34 2.29
N TRP A 479 -11.86 -12.37 2.59
CA TRP A 479 -12.50 -12.59 3.88
C TRP A 479 -11.66 -13.59 4.68
N ILE A 480 -10.99 -13.09 5.71
CA ILE A 480 -10.00 -13.83 6.50
C ILE A 480 -10.57 -14.01 7.91
N GLY A 481 -10.91 -15.25 8.26
CA GLY A 481 -11.31 -15.61 9.63
C GLY A 481 -10.11 -15.98 10.51
N PRO A 482 -10.34 -16.34 11.78
CA PRO A 482 -9.29 -16.76 12.70
C PRO A 482 -8.47 -17.97 12.22
N ALA A 483 -9.08 -18.84 11.40
CA ALA A 483 -8.43 -20.02 10.83
C ALA A 483 -7.72 -19.77 9.49
N GLY A 484 -7.83 -18.57 8.92
CA GLY A 484 -7.22 -18.21 7.63
C GLY A 484 -8.21 -17.68 6.60
N LEU A 485 -7.81 -17.70 5.33
CA LEU A 485 -8.62 -17.24 4.20
C LEU A 485 -9.84 -18.15 4.00
N MET A 486 -11.04 -17.57 3.96
CA MET A 486 -12.30 -18.32 3.86
C MET A 486 -13.01 -18.08 2.52
N ALA A 487 -13.08 -16.83 2.08
CA ALA A 487 -13.77 -16.46 0.84
C ALA A 487 -13.07 -15.30 0.14
N ARG A 488 -13.33 -15.18 -1.16
CA ARG A 488 -12.99 -14.00 -1.98
C ARG A 488 -14.26 -13.34 -2.46
N GLU A 489 -14.29 -12.01 -2.41
CA GLU A 489 -15.36 -11.17 -2.87
C GLU A 489 -14.92 -10.40 -4.11
N GLU A 490 -15.74 -10.44 -5.16
CA GLU A 490 -15.69 -9.47 -6.25
C GLU A 490 -16.77 -8.42 -5.99
N ARG A 491 -16.38 -7.17 -5.76
CA ARG A 491 -17.28 -6.06 -5.43
C ARG A 491 -17.30 -5.05 -6.57
N THR A 492 -18.49 -4.63 -6.98
CA THR A 492 -18.69 -3.51 -7.91
C THR A 492 -19.52 -2.44 -7.24
N VAL A 493 -19.01 -1.21 -7.24
CA VAL A 493 -19.70 -0.04 -6.70
C VAL A 493 -19.77 1.02 -7.78
N THR A 494 -20.96 1.54 -8.07
CA THR A 494 -21.16 2.61 -9.05
C THR A 494 -22.10 3.68 -8.49
N ALA A 495 -21.69 4.94 -8.57
CA ALA A 495 -22.52 6.11 -8.31
C ALA A 495 -22.96 6.72 -9.65
N ARG A 496 -24.27 6.92 -9.83
CA ARG A 496 -24.83 7.49 -11.07
C ARG A 496 -26.00 8.43 -10.80
N PRO A 497 -26.21 9.47 -11.62
CA PRO A 497 -27.38 10.34 -11.50
C PRO A 497 -28.68 9.55 -11.78
N VAL A 498 -29.77 9.93 -11.13
CA VAL A 498 -31.13 9.35 -11.33
C VAL A 498 -32.17 10.47 -11.28
N GLY A 499 -33.25 10.32 -12.04
CA GLY A 499 -34.32 11.32 -12.10
C GLY A 499 -33.98 12.49 -13.04
N THR A 500 -34.39 13.70 -12.67
CA THR A 500 -34.20 14.91 -13.48
C THR A 500 -32.71 15.27 -13.63
N ALA A 501 -32.30 15.56 -14.87
CA ALA A 501 -30.93 15.95 -15.16
C ALA A 501 -30.52 17.19 -14.35
N TRP A 502 -29.49 17.03 -13.51
CA TRP A 502 -28.89 18.13 -12.76
C TRP A 502 -27.48 18.39 -13.28
N THR A 503 -27.20 19.66 -13.61
CA THR A 503 -25.87 20.11 -14.02
C THR A 503 -25.14 20.76 -12.85
N PRO A 504 -23.80 20.63 -12.77
CA PRO A 504 -23.02 21.14 -11.64
C PRO A 504 -23.08 22.66 -11.47
N ASP A 505 -23.39 23.39 -12.55
CA ASP A 505 -23.45 24.87 -12.58
C ASP A 505 -24.70 25.46 -11.91
N ALA A 506 -25.69 24.63 -11.54
CA ALA A 506 -26.88 25.09 -10.83
C ALA A 506 -26.57 25.30 -9.33
N ALA A 507 -26.91 26.48 -8.81
CA ALA A 507 -26.60 26.89 -7.43
C ALA A 507 -27.20 25.96 -6.37
N GLU A 508 -28.37 25.36 -6.64
CA GLU A 508 -29.02 24.37 -5.79
C GLU A 508 -29.62 23.23 -6.64
N PRO A 509 -29.58 21.98 -6.16
CA PRO A 509 -30.28 20.88 -6.82
C PRO A 509 -31.80 21.06 -6.72
N PRO A 510 -32.58 20.67 -7.74
CA PRO A 510 -34.03 20.73 -7.70
C PRO A 510 -34.57 19.83 -6.57
N VAL A 511 -35.77 20.15 -6.06
CA VAL A 511 -36.49 19.28 -5.12
C VAL A 511 -36.70 17.91 -5.78
N GLY A 512 -36.31 16.83 -5.10
CA GLY A 512 -36.34 15.47 -5.63
C GLY A 512 -35.12 15.07 -6.46
N ALA A 513 -34.08 15.91 -6.55
CA ALA A 513 -32.80 15.51 -7.12
C ALA A 513 -32.20 14.33 -6.36
N ALA A 514 -31.74 13.34 -7.11
CA ALA A 514 -31.23 12.10 -6.56
C ALA A 514 -30.08 11.53 -7.37
N TRP A 515 -29.36 10.62 -6.74
CA TRP A 515 -28.41 9.75 -7.40
C TRP A 515 -28.56 8.33 -6.83
N ALA A 516 -28.04 7.33 -7.52
CA ALA A 516 -28.08 5.96 -7.07
C ALA A 516 -26.68 5.40 -6.83
N LEU A 517 -26.53 4.74 -5.70
CA LEU A 517 -25.43 3.84 -5.38
C LEU A 517 -25.83 2.42 -5.77
N ASP A 518 -25.19 1.88 -6.78
CA ASP A 518 -25.31 0.49 -7.20
C ASP A 518 -24.18 -0.31 -6.56
N PHE A 519 -24.54 -1.21 -5.64
CA PHE A 519 -23.60 -2.02 -4.88
C PHE A 519 -23.86 -3.50 -5.18
N ALA A 520 -22.93 -4.15 -5.86
CA ALA A 520 -22.97 -5.59 -6.12
C ALA A 520 -21.75 -6.28 -5.49
N PHE A 521 -21.97 -7.47 -4.93
CA PHE A 521 -20.87 -8.30 -4.44
C PHE A 521 -21.11 -9.78 -4.82
N THR A 522 -20.02 -10.49 -5.11
CA THR A 522 -20.02 -11.93 -5.31
C THR A 522 -19.00 -12.57 -4.39
N LEU A 523 -19.47 -13.31 -3.38
CA LEU A 523 -18.62 -14.13 -2.53
C LEU A 523 -18.36 -15.47 -3.20
N THR A 524 -17.11 -15.92 -3.16
CA THR A 524 -16.64 -17.23 -3.64
C THR A 524 -16.03 -17.98 -2.47
N ASN A 525 -16.56 -19.17 -2.17
CA ASN A 525 -16.01 -20.06 -1.16
C ASN A 525 -14.62 -20.56 -1.60
N LEU A 526 -13.62 -20.38 -0.74
CA LEU A 526 -12.24 -20.84 -0.97
C LEU A 526 -11.85 -22.02 -0.05
N THR A 527 -12.78 -22.52 0.74
CA THR A 527 -12.55 -23.67 1.62
C THR A 527 -12.98 -24.98 0.96
N ASP A 528 -12.46 -26.10 1.46
CA ASP A 528 -12.79 -27.45 0.95
C ASP A 528 -14.20 -27.94 1.36
N ALA A 529 -14.93 -27.15 2.16
CA ALA A 529 -16.26 -27.49 2.67
C ALA A 529 -17.25 -26.35 2.42
N PRO A 530 -18.57 -26.60 2.38
CA PRO A 530 -19.55 -25.53 2.26
C PRO A 530 -19.44 -24.52 3.42
N LEU A 531 -19.47 -23.23 3.11
CA LEU A 531 -19.54 -22.18 4.12
C LEU A 531 -21.00 -21.91 4.48
N THR A 532 -21.32 -21.95 5.78
CA THR A 532 -22.66 -21.60 6.28
C THR A 532 -22.68 -20.14 6.71
N ILE A 533 -23.64 -19.38 6.20
CA ILE A 533 -23.96 -18.02 6.62
C ILE A 533 -25.09 -18.09 7.64
N GLN A 534 -24.84 -17.52 8.82
CA GLN A 534 -25.81 -17.46 9.90
C GLN A 534 -26.00 -16.02 10.39
N SER A 535 -27.05 -15.82 11.18
CA SER A 535 -27.30 -14.59 11.90
C SER A 535 -27.69 -14.90 13.34
N SER A 536 -27.83 -13.87 14.16
CA SER A 536 -28.39 -14.03 15.51
C SER A 536 -29.78 -14.64 15.47
N ALA A 537 -30.59 -14.36 14.44
CA ALA A 537 -31.93 -14.90 14.29
C ALA A 537 -31.95 -16.41 14.01
N THR A 538 -31.06 -16.91 13.14
CA THR A 538 -30.95 -18.36 12.90
C THR A 538 -30.40 -19.12 14.11
N LYS A 539 -29.82 -18.39 15.08
CA LYS A 539 -29.37 -18.89 16.39
C LYS A 539 -30.41 -18.72 17.52
N GLY A 540 -31.62 -18.23 17.21
CA GLY A 540 -32.73 -18.14 18.16
C GLY A 540 -33.10 -16.73 18.63
N ARG A 541 -32.41 -15.67 18.17
CA ARG A 541 -32.78 -14.27 18.46
C ARG A 541 -33.70 -13.71 17.37
N ALA A 542 -34.99 -14.01 17.46
CA ALA A 542 -35.98 -13.58 16.46
C ALA A 542 -35.85 -12.07 16.10
N GLY A 543 -35.94 -11.75 14.80
CA GLY A 543 -35.79 -10.39 14.28
C GLY A 543 -34.35 -9.86 14.22
N ALA A 544 -33.34 -10.65 14.60
CA ALA A 544 -31.92 -10.27 14.50
C ALA A 544 -31.23 -10.90 13.28
N GLY A 545 -31.87 -10.79 12.11
CA GLY A 545 -31.42 -11.37 10.83
C GLY A 545 -30.33 -10.57 10.10
N TYR A 546 -29.54 -9.75 10.80
CA TYR A 546 -28.54 -8.89 10.16
C TYR A 546 -27.35 -9.70 9.63
N GLY A 547 -26.95 -9.40 8.39
CA GLY A 547 -25.80 -10.00 7.71
C GLY A 547 -25.99 -9.93 6.19
N GLY A 548 -25.07 -9.27 5.48
CA GLY A 548 -25.17 -8.93 4.07
C GLY A 548 -24.79 -7.47 3.81
N PHE A 549 -25.37 -6.86 2.77
CA PHE A 549 -25.30 -5.41 2.56
C PHE A 549 -25.97 -4.70 3.74
N PHE A 550 -25.35 -3.63 4.25
CA PHE A 550 -25.90 -2.84 5.34
C PHE A 550 -25.55 -1.36 5.17
N TRP A 551 -26.52 -0.51 5.51
CA TRP A 551 -26.43 0.93 5.51
C TRP A 551 -26.78 1.44 6.91
N ARG A 552 -25.81 2.05 7.60
CA ARG A 552 -26.01 2.80 8.83
C ARG A 552 -26.24 4.27 8.50
N ALA A 553 -27.47 4.75 8.68
CA ALA A 553 -27.79 6.17 8.53
C ALA A 553 -27.53 6.95 9.84
N PRO A 554 -27.51 8.30 9.83
CA PRO A 554 -27.16 9.09 11.00
C PRO A 554 -28.16 8.94 12.15
N GLY A 555 -27.67 8.47 13.30
CA GLY A 555 -28.48 8.30 14.52
C GLY A 555 -29.04 9.62 15.06
N THR A 556 -28.38 10.74 14.74
CA THR A 556 -28.81 12.11 15.09
C THR A 556 -30.05 12.58 14.32
N SER A 557 -30.47 11.86 13.27
CA SER A 557 -31.68 12.21 12.53
C SER A 557 -32.95 11.91 13.34
N HIS A 558 -33.90 12.83 13.33
CA HIS A 558 -35.21 12.69 13.97
C HIS A 558 -36.34 12.56 12.94
N ALA A 559 -37.59 12.41 13.41
CA ALA A 559 -38.77 12.20 12.55
C ALA A 559 -38.56 11.10 11.50
N ARG A 560 -37.93 9.99 11.94
CA ARG A 560 -37.58 8.88 11.06
C ARG A 560 -38.83 8.08 10.69
N THR A 561 -39.00 7.77 9.41
CA THR A 561 -40.15 6.99 8.91
C THR A 561 -39.70 6.05 7.81
N THR A 562 -40.48 4.99 7.61
CA THR A 562 -40.28 4.04 6.52
C THR A 562 -41.46 3.99 5.55
N LEU A 563 -41.24 3.42 4.37
CA LEU A 563 -42.27 3.05 3.42
C LEU A 563 -41.94 1.67 2.79
N PRO A 564 -42.95 0.85 2.42
CA PRO A 564 -44.38 1.07 2.66
C PRO A 564 -44.79 0.62 4.09
N GLY A 565 -45.08 1.58 4.97
CA GLY A 565 -45.46 1.31 6.37
C GLY A 565 -44.34 1.55 7.38
N ASP A 566 -44.63 1.24 8.65
CA ASP A 566 -43.69 1.45 9.76
C ASP A 566 -42.60 0.36 9.83
N GLU A 567 -41.69 0.47 10.80
CA GLU A 567 -40.59 -0.49 10.99
C GLU A 567 -41.09 -1.93 11.07
N ARG A 568 -42.23 -2.19 11.74
CA ARG A 568 -42.77 -3.54 11.90
C ARG A 568 -43.27 -4.13 10.59
N ALA A 569 -43.82 -3.29 9.71
CA ALA A 569 -44.28 -3.72 8.40
C ALA A 569 -43.12 -4.10 7.47
N VAL A 570 -42.00 -3.37 7.55
CA VAL A 570 -40.87 -3.52 6.63
C VAL A 570 -39.77 -4.46 7.14
N HIS A 571 -39.63 -4.62 8.46
CA HIS A 571 -38.60 -5.48 9.05
C HIS A 571 -38.93 -6.97 8.85
N GLY A 572 -38.13 -7.66 8.05
CA GLY A 572 -38.33 -9.04 7.63
C GLY A 572 -39.23 -9.19 6.40
N SER A 573 -39.69 -8.08 5.83
CA SER A 573 -40.48 -8.11 4.60
C SER A 573 -39.60 -8.44 3.39
N ARG A 574 -40.26 -8.80 2.28
CA ARG A 574 -39.65 -8.98 0.96
C ARG A 574 -40.22 -7.97 -0.03
N GLU A 575 -40.54 -6.78 0.46
CA GLU A 575 -40.99 -5.70 -0.41
C GLU A 575 -39.91 -5.42 -1.47
N PRO A 576 -40.28 -5.11 -2.72
CA PRO A 576 -39.30 -4.89 -3.78
C PRO A 576 -38.43 -3.65 -3.55
N TRP A 577 -38.90 -2.74 -2.71
CA TRP A 577 -38.17 -1.58 -2.26
C TRP A 577 -38.59 -1.22 -0.84
N ILE A 578 -37.68 -0.60 -0.08
CA ILE A 578 -37.97 0.05 1.19
C ILE A 578 -37.41 1.47 1.13
N ALA A 579 -38.15 2.46 1.63
CA ALA A 579 -37.60 3.79 1.84
C ALA A 579 -37.43 4.09 3.33
N LEU A 580 -36.34 4.76 3.67
CA LEU A 580 -36.06 5.34 4.99
C LEU A 580 -35.87 6.84 4.81
N SER A 581 -36.63 7.64 5.54
CA SER A 581 -36.49 9.10 5.55
C SER A 581 -36.22 9.61 6.96
N GLY A 582 -35.48 10.70 7.06
CA GLY A 582 -35.18 11.36 8.33
C GLY A 582 -34.98 12.86 8.17
N ARG A 583 -34.83 13.55 9.31
CA ARG A 583 -34.55 14.97 9.38
C ARG A 583 -33.30 15.22 10.23
N THR A 584 -32.33 15.93 9.66
CA THR A 584 -31.13 16.38 10.38
C THR A 584 -31.47 17.32 11.54
N PRO A 585 -30.59 17.48 12.55
CA PRO A 585 -30.75 18.49 13.59
C PRO A 585 -30.98 19.91 13.03
N GLU A 586 -30.39 20.22 11.88
CA GLU A 586 -30.52 21.50 11.16
C GLU A 586 -31.84 21.65 10.39
N GLY A 587 -32.73 20.66 10.45
CA GLY A 587 -34.06 20.71 9.86
C GLY A 587 -34.13 20.33 8.39
N ARG A 588 -33.04 19.80 7.81
CA ARG A 588 -33.02 19.29 6.43
C ARG A 588 -33.50 17.85 6.36
N ASP A 589 -34.50 17.59 5.53
CA ASP A 589 -35.02 16.25 5.27
C ASP A 589 -34.17 15.51 4.20
N TRP A 590 -34.17 14.18 4.29
CA TRP A 590 -33.52 13.27 3.34
C TRP A 590 -34.33 11.98 3.17
N THR A 591 -34.15 11.29 2.05
CA THR A 591 -34.75 9.98 1.77
C THR A 591 -33.75 9.04 1.12
N LEU A 592 -33.66 7.81 1.64
CA LEU A 592 -32.94 6.67 1.07
C LEU A 592 -33.95 5.66 0.55
N ILE A 593 -33.82 5.19 -0.68
CA ILE A 593 -34.68 4.16 -1.27
C ILE A 593 -33.83 2.95 -1.64
N PHE A 594 -34.03 1.84 -0.97
CA PHE A 594 -33.30 0.60 -1.17
C PHE A 594 -34.09 -0.32 -2.09
N VAL A 595 -33.46 -0.80 -3.14
CA VAL A 595 -34.04 -1.69 -4.15
C VAL A 595 -33.13 -2.91 -4.30
N GLN A 596 -33.70 -4.10 -4.27
CA GLN A 596 -33.01 -5.35 -4.57
C GLN A 596 -33.88 -6.21 -5.49
N ALA A 597 -33.26 -7.04 -6.34
CA ALA A 597 -33.98 -8.12 -7.04
C ALA A 597 -33.84 -9.47 -6.33
N ASP A 598 -32.99 -9.53 -5.32
CA ASP A 598 -32.81 -10.72 -4.50
C ASP A 598 -34.04 -10.93 -3.59
N ASP A 599 -34.49 -12.17 -3.42
CA ASP A 599 -35.64 -12.53 -2.55
C ASP A 599 -35.28 -12.59 -1.04
N ASP A 600 -34.21 -11.88 -0.67
CA ASP A 600 -33.71 -11.80 0.70
C ASP A 600 -34.63 -10.87 1.52
N PRO A 601 -34.89 -11.17 2.80
CA PRO A 601 -35.62 -10.26 3.67
C PRO A 601 -34.88 -8.94 3.93
N TRP A 602 -35.63 -7.87 4.17
CA TRP A 602 -35.06 -6.61 4.65
C TRP A 602 -34.81 -6.64 6.16
N PHE A 603 -33.59 -6.31 6.57
CA PHE A 603 -33.29 -5.97 7.96
C PHE A 603 -33.41 -4.45 8.14
N VAL A 604 -34.49 -4.00 8.76
CA VAL A 604 -34.75 -2.56 9.00
C VAL A 604 -34.79 -2.25 10.50
N ARG A 605 -34.13 -1.16 10.90
CA ARG A 605 -34.23 -0.53 12.22
C ARG A 605 -34.46 0.96 12.02
N VAL A 606 -35.36 1.53 12.82
CA VAL A 606 -35.73 2.95 12.79
C VAL A 606 -35.71 3.51 14.19
N GLU A 607 -36.37 2.86 15.15
CA GLU A 607 -36.55 3.41 16.51
C GLU A 607 -35.24 3.42 17.31
N GLU A 608 -34.60 2.25 17.42
CA GLU A 608 -33.35 2.08 18.18
C GLU A 608 -32.19 2.82 17.51
N TYR A 609 -32.02 2.58 16.20
CA TYR A 609 -31.09 3.28 15.34
C TYR A 609 -31.55 3.17 13.88
N PRO A 610 -31.14 4.08 12.98
CA PRO A 610 -31.55 4.02 11.59
C PRO A 610 -30.57 3.15 10.79
N GLY A 611 -31.02 1.94 10.42
CA GLY A 611 -30.22 1.02 9.63
C GLY A 611 -31.07 0.16 8.71
N VAL A 612 -30.61 -0.04 7.49
CA VAL A 612 -31.26 -0.89 6.48
C VAL A 612 -30.23 -1.84 5.90
N GLY A 613 -30.56 -3.12 5.78
CA GLY A 613 -29.69 -4.10 5.15
C GLY A 613 -30.44 -5.24 4.50
N GLN A 614 -29.73 -5.96 3.64
CA GLN A 614 -30.17 -7.21 3.04
C GLN A 614 -29.82 -8.35 3.98
N ALA A 615 -30.81 -9.15 4.40
CA ALA A 615 -30.62 -10.25 5.32
C ALA A 615 -30.36 -11.58 4.58
N LEU A 616 -29.10 -11.98 4.47
CA LEU A 616 -28.71 -13.25 3.85
C LEU A 616 -29.23 -14.49 4.60
N ALA A 617 -29.43 -14.36 5.92
CA ALA A 617 -29.88 -15.44 6.80
C ALA A 617 -30.89 -14.91 7.83
N TRP A 618 -32.18 -14.91 7.47
CA TRP A 618 -33.23 -14.37 8.33
C TRP A 618 -33.71 -15.35 9.40
N ASP A 619 -34.31 -16.47 9.00
CA ASP A 619 -34.80 -17.54 9.88
C ASP A 619 -34.07 -18.87 9.62
N THR A 620 -33.48 -19.02 8.43
CA THR A 620 -32.80 -20.22 7.97
C THR A 620 -31.35 -19.88 7.60
N PRO A 621 -30.36 -20.69 8.02
CA PRO A 621 -28.98 -20.54 7.53
C PRO A 621 -28.90 -20.67 6.00
N LEU A 622 -28.05 -19.86 5.37
CA LEU A 622 -27.74 -19.99 3.95
C LEU A 622 -26.45 -20.79 3.80
N VAL A 623 -26.46 -21.83 2.96
CA VAL A 623 -25.26 -22.65 2.68
C VAL A 623 -24.70 -22.25 1.32
N MET A 624 -23.43 -21.82 1.30
CA MET A 624 -22.69 -21.43 0.12
C MET A 624 -21.69 -22.52 -0.26
N GLU A 625 -22.00 -23.32 -1.28
CA GLU A 625 -21.09 -24.33 -1.82
C GLU A 625 -20.04 -23.73 -2.74
N GLY A 626 -20.46 -22.84 -3.65
CA GLY A 626 -19.60 -22.16 -4.62
C GLY A 626 -19.64 -20.66 -4.42
N THR A 627 -20.49 -19.98 -5.19
CA THR A 627 -20.62 -18.51 -5.16
C THR A 627 -21.98 -18.03 -4.66
N LEU A 628 -21.98 -16.83 -4.06
CA LEU A 628 -23.17 -16.09 -3.65
C LEU A 628 -23.08 -14.67 -4.22
N THR A 629 -24.00 -14.30 -5.09
CA THR A 629 -24.07 -12.95 -5.68
C THR A 629 -25.28 -12.21 -5.15
N ARG A 630 -25.09 -10.92 -4.86
CA ARG A 630 -26.14 -9.99 -4.45
C ARG A 630 -25.93 -8.62 -5.04
N ARG A 631 -27.03 -7.88 -5.20
CA ARG A 631 -27.01 -6.50 -5.68
C ARG A 631 -28.10 -5.68 -5.01
N VAL A 632 -27.69 -4.56 -4.42
CA VAL A 632 -28.59 -3.56 -3.83
C VAL A 632 -28.33 -2.22 -4.51
N VAL A 633 -29.38 -1.59 -5.02
CA VAL A 633 -29.32 -0.22 -5.53
C VAL A 633 -30.00 0.69 -4.54
N THR A 634 -29.29 1.72 -4.07
CA THR A 634 -29.82 2.70 -3.13
C THR A 634 -29.92 4.07 -3.78
N VAL A 635 -31.13 4.61 -3.92
CA VAL A 635 -31.34 6.01 -4.31
C VAL A 635 -31.15 6.91 -3.10
N VAL A 636 -30.34 7.94 -3.25
CA VAL A 636 -30.07 8.98 -2.24
C VAL A 636 -30.66 10.29 -2.73
N ALA A 637 -31.68 10.78 -2.03
CA ALA A 637 -32.46 11.93 -2.45
C ALA A 637 -32.53 13.02 -1.36
N ASP A 638 -32.52 14.28 -1.81
CA ASP A 638 -32.84 15.42 -0.96
C ASP A 638 -34.34 15.45 -0.62
N GLY A 639 -34.65 15.82 0.62
CA GLY A 639 -36.02 16.01 1.07
C GLY A 639 -36.73 14.71 1.49
N ARG A 640 -37.97 14.87 1.94
CA ARG A 640 -38.86 13.78 2.33
C ARG A 640 -39.81 13.48 1.20
N LEU A 641 -39.64 12.32 0.57
CA LEU A 641 -40.45 11.91 -0.58
C LEU A 641 -41.76 11.25 -0.14
N SER A 642 -42.79 11.44 -0.94
CA SER A 642 -44.06 10.73 -0.86
C SER A 642 -43.92 9.29 -1.38
N ALA A 643 -44.89 8.42 -1.06
CA ALA A 643 -44.91 7.05 -1.56
C ALA A 643 -44.96 6.96 -3.09
N GLU A 644 -45.59 7.92 -3.76
CA GLU A 644 -45.64 8.00 -5.22
C GLU A 644 -44.27 8.32 -5.81
N GLU A 645 -43.60 9.36 -5.29
CA GLU A 645 -42.23 9.75 -5.71
C GLU A 645 -41.22 8.62 -5.46
N VAL A 646 -41.30 7.97 -4.29
CA VAL A 646 -40.46 6.80 -3.96
C VAL A 646 -40.70 5.67 -4.96
N SER A 647 -41.95 5.38 -5.30
CA SER A 647 -42.28 4.30 -6.23
C SER A 647 -41.74 4.57 -7.65
N VAL A 648 -41.80 5.83 -8.09
CA VAL A 648 -41.23 6.25 -9.38
C VAL A 648 -39.71 6.07 -9.40
N LEU A 649 -39.00 6.62 -8.42
CA LEU A 649 -37.54 6.50 -8.35
C LEU A 649 -37.07 5.05 -8.16
N ALA A 650 -37.80 4.26 -7.37
CA ALA A 650 -37.53 2.83 -7.21
C ALA A 650 -37.68 2.07 -8.54
N ALA A 651 -38.66 2.44 -9.37
CA ALA A 651 -38.86 1.85 -10.70
C ALA A 651 -37.74 2.25 -11.68
N ASP A 652 -37.25 3.49 -11.63
CA ASP A 652 -36.17 4.00 -12.50
C ASP A 652 -34.82 3.29 -12.28
N VAL A 653 -34.59 2.78 -11.07
CA VAL A 653 -33.36 2.02 -10.74
C VAL A 653 -33.58 0.52 -10.65
N ARG A 654 -34.82 0.08 -10.87
CA ARG A 654 -35.19 -1.32 -10.81
C ARG A 654 -34.48 -2.08 -11.94
N LEU A 655 -34.01 -3.24 -11.55
CA LEU A 655 -33.13 -4.12 -12.33
C LEU A 655 -33.78 -4.60 -13.63
#